data_AF-A0A934CGR6-F1
#
_entry.id   AF-A0A934CGR6-F1
#
_cell.length_a   1.000
_cell.length_b   1.000
_cell.length_c   1.000
_cell.angle_alpha   90.00
_cell.angle_beta   90.00
_cell.angle_gamma   90.00
#
_symmetry.space_group_name_H-M   'P 1'
#
loop_
_entity.id
_entity.type
_entity.pdbx_description
1 polymer ?
#
loop_
_entity_poly.entity_id
_entity_poly.type
_entity_poly.pdbx_seq_one_letter_code
_entity_poly.pdbx_strand_id
1 'polypeptide(L)'
;MKRKRVTDNRSRLAKDIGITLLVLLLATVIFIGKALALSTSTLHSNGLTTPVSVMWLPGSLGGHLWVSDAVLGFCRLDAAPDSIIAQPNLATCFKVGGETAGQAVFDANTNSVYVADASANSQGAYRLTYDPVTETVGSPLLLASGQILDTGGVRAAALGPDGKLYLGLGKNGQIVRLTDPSGPSQTVEAIGATSNGLASSSFAFVGNDLYVAETLRVTKIVGAAACLPGSCNPTEATGIDTLAPTALLYDGVNNLFVADFFSVDIFNPNDGTQARYATAGLINGTSVLFDGVSGLGIDLQGNLLVGDNSGGAVLAGKIWTVIPGTPNPDLLGVDIVRPLASLKTVPVPEPSNLMDFVSDKQAAIQLGKALFWDVQVGSDGKTACASCHFQAGADVRTKNQINPGLRGNDSTFQLAGPNYQLRPADFPLTKHADSSAANSPIVSDVNDIISSQGVFLHNFSRVKGDPVDKCISMFDSVFNVGGVNVRRVAPRNAPSTINAVFNFRNFWDGRASNTFNGVNPFGLRDTITGAAIWKYNGTAIVLTPIAIDNASLASQAVGPAGNSFEMSCDVRALIDIGRKLINTNLKPLGQQLVDPNDSVLGSIAGSRGKPPSNGLTVTYRDLIQKAFRSEYWSNTKVGDQKYSQMESNFSLFFGLSIQLYESTLVSDNTPFDQFMEGNTKALTPSQQRGLAVFAGQGRCIGCHSGPELTKASVNSVSVERLERMIMGDGGCAVYDNGFYNIGVRPSLEDVGLGGTDPFGNPLSDSGMAQLGMFTDPNLQTPFGMFPTCDSRINVTGTFKTPGLRNVELTGPYFHNGGQATLWQVVEFYNRGGDFGQQNIANLDPLIGNLQLTDGQKTDLVNFLLSLTDERVRWEKAPFDHPALCIPNGQQGDTVKVTETKKGSGEAADVMLCLPAVGAGGNNTPLLPFLNLSPFDH
;
A
#
# COMPACT_ATOMS: atom_id res chain seq x y z
N MET A 1 64.73 12.44 -63.73
CA MET A 1 65.38 11.11 -63.87
C MET A 1 64.63 10.09 -63.02
N LYS A 2 64.47 8.87 -63.52
CA LYS A 2 63.68 7.77 -62.95
C LYS A 2 64.32 7.13 -61.69
N ARG A 3 63.43 6.69 -60.78
CA ARG A 3 63.47 5.54 -59.85
C ARG A 3 64.45 5.56 -58.65
N LYS A 4 63.89 5.48 -57.41
CA LYS A 4 63.60 4.20 -56.70
C LYS A 4 62.92 4.43 -55.33
N ARG A 5 62.02 3.47 -55.03
CA ARG A 5 61.68 2.79 -53.75
C ARG A 5 60.86 3.46 -52.62
N VAL A 6 59.70 2.80 -52.44
CA VAL A 6 59.06 2.25 -51.22
C VAL A 6 58.50 3.25 -50.22
N THR A 7 57.18 3.39 -50.30
CA THR A 7 56.30 3.92 -49.25
C THR A 7 55.64 2.78 -48.48
N ASP A 8 55.63 3.01 -47.17
CA ASP A 8 54.53 2.77 -46.23
C ASP A 8 54.46 1.45 -45.46
N ASN A 9 54.68 1.59 -44.15
CA ASN A 9 54.48 0.56 -43.14
C ASN A 9 53.72 1.16 -41.94
N ARG A 10 52.60 1.84 -42.21
CA ARG A 10 51.57 2.22 -41.22
C ARG A 10 50.21 1.60 -41.53
N SER A 11 50.14 0.28 -41.65
CA SER A 11 48.83 -0.40 -41.80
C SER A 11 48.73 -1.79 -41.16
N ARG A 12 49.63 -2.15 -40.24
CA ARG A 12 49.59 -3.45 -39.55
C ARG A 12 49.45 -3.42 -38.02
N LEU A 13 49.21 -2.26 -37.41
CA LEU A 13 48.84 -2.18 -35.99
C LEU A 13 47.39 -1.69 -35.73
N ALA A 14 46.60 -1.49 -36.79
CA ALA A 14 45.21 -1.04 -36.70
C ALA A 14 44.19 -2.11 -37.13
N LYS A 15 44.62 -3.36 -37.35
CA LYS A 15 43.74 -4.46 -37.79
C LYS A 15 43.46 -5.54 -36.74
N ASP A 16 44.22 -5.60 -35.64
CA ASP A 16 44.05 -6.63 -34.61
C ASP A 16 43.40 -6.14 -33.30
N ILE A 17 42.96 -4.88 -33.23
CA ILE A 17 42.17 -4.33 -32.09
C ILE A 17 40.68 -4.15 -32.49
N GLY A 18 40.36 -4.19 -33.78
CA GLY A 18 39.00 -4.00 -34.30
C GLY A 18 38.12 -5.26 -34.35
N ILE A 19 38.67 -6.45 -34.15
CA ILE A 19 37.93 -7.72 -34.32
C ILE A 19 37.58 -8.38 -32.97
N THR A 20 38.27 -8.03 -31.88
CA THR A 20 37.94 -8.53 -30.52
C THR A 20 36.89 -7.67 -29.81
N LEU A 21 36.72 -6.40 -30.18
CA LEU A 21 35.66 -5.53 -29.64
C LEU A 21 34.30 -5.72 -30.33
N LEU A 22 34.27 -6.21 -31.58
CA LEU A 22 33.02 -6.45 -32.30
C LEU A 22 32.38 -7.81 -31.97
N VAL A 23 33.16 -8.76 -31.44
CA VAL A 23 32.66 -10.08 -31.01
C VAL A 23 32.20 -10.08 -29.54
N LEU A 24 32.69 -9.15 -28.69
CA LEU A 24 32.14 -8.97 -27.33
C LEU A 24 30.91 -8.03 -27.27
N LEU A 25 30.74 -7.11 -28.23
CA LEU A 25 29.51 -6.30 -28.31
C LEU A 25 28.32 -7.03 -28.97
N LEU A 26 28.56 -8.12 -29.72
CA LEU A 26 27.49 -8.97 -30.27
C LEU A 26 27.12 -10.18 -29.40
N ALA A 27 27.88 -10.47 -28.34
CA ALA A 27 27.60 -11.59 -27.42
C ALA A 27 26.95 -11.18 -26.09
N THR A 28 26.73 -9.88 -25.85
CA THR A 28 26.07 -9.34 -24.65
C THR A 28 24.73 -8.63 -24.94
N VAL A 29 24.17 -8.85 -26.14
CA VAL A 29 22.86 -8.33 -26.58
C VAL A 29 21.97 -9.46 -27.16
N ILE A 30 22.25 -10.73 -26.81
CA ILE A 30 21.43 -11.90 -27.22
C ILE A 30 20.76 -12.58 -26.01
N PHE A 31 20.62 -11.88 -24.88
CA PHE A 31 19.81 -12.35 -23.75
C PHE A 31 18.76 -11.35 -23.23
N ILE A 32 18.47 -10.30 -23.99
CA ILE A 32 17.34 -9.40 -23.69
C ILE A 32 16.55 -9.17 -24.98
N GLY A 33 15.28 -9.57 -24.98
CA GLY A 33 14.31 -9.17 -25.98
C GLY A 33 14.07 -10.18 -27.11
N LYS A 34 13.50 -11.35 -26.80
CA LYS A 34 12.32 -11.73 -27.59
C LYS A 34 11.29 -10.66 -27.27
N ALA A 35 11.10 -9.71 -28.18
CA ALA A 35 9.93 -8.85 -28.15
C ALA A 35 8.72 -9.80 -28.23
N LEU A 36 8.12 -10.08 -27.08
CA LEU A 36 6.78 -10.64 -27.00
C LEU A 36 5.90 -9.65 -27.75
N ALA A 37 5.40 -10.05 -28.91
CA ALA A 37 4.39 -9.30 -29.61
C ALA A 37 3.15 -9.29 -28.70
N LEU A 38 2.90 -8.12 -28.10
CA LEU A 38 1.82 -7.87 -27.14
C LEU A 38 0.45 -8.05 -27.84
N SER A 39 -0.61 -8.28 -27.08
CA SER A 39 -1.95 -8.67 -27.59
C SER A 39 -3.02 -7.59 -27.39
N THR A 40 -3.80 -7.23 -28.43
CA THR A 40 -4.98 -6.36 -28.27
C THR A 40 -6.20 -7.14 -27.80
N SER A 41 -6.94 -6.58 -26.86
CA SER A 41 -8.18 -7.13 -26.35
C SER A 41 -9.39 -6.30 -26.81
N THR A 42 -10.45 -6.94 -27.29
CA THR A 42 -11.70 -6.26 -27.71
C THR A 42 -12.90 -6.81 -26.97
N LEU A 43 -13.89 -5.97 -26.71
CA LEU A 43 -15.14 -6.41 -26.09
C LEU A 43 -15.86 -7.42 -26.99
N HIS A 44 -16.05 -8.64 -26.49
CA HIS A 44 -16.75 -9.71 -27.17
C HIS A 44 -18.22 -9.77 -26.76
N SER A 45 -18.50 -9.72 -25.46
CA SER A 45 -19.84 -9.81 -24.91
C SER A 45 -20.00 -8.95 -23.66
N ASN A 46 -21.22 -8.51 -23.38
CA ASN A 46 -21.61 -7.82 -22.16
C ASN A 46 -23.04 -8.25 -21.75
N GLY A 47 -23.56 -7.68 -20.65
CA GLY A 47 -24.86 -8.05 -20.11
C GLY A 47 -24.85 -9.36 -19.32
N LEU A 48 -23.67 -9.79 -18.89
CA LEU A 48 -23.45 -10.96 -18.03
C LEU A 48 -23.41 -10.53 -16.56
N THR A 49 -23.46 -11.48 -15.62
CA THR A 49 -23.26 -11.16 -14.20
C THR A 49 -21.83 -11.43 -13.79
N THR A 50 -21.44 -12.69 -13.62
CA THR A 50 -20.09 -13.11 -13.27
C THR A 50 -19.71 -14.30 -14.15
N PRO A 51 -19.00 -14.08 -15.27
CA PRO A 51 -18.58 -15.13 -16.17
C PRO A 51 -17.43 -15.95 -15.55
N VAL A 52 -17.70 -17.21 -15.21
CA VAL A 52 -16.78 -18.12 -14.49
C VAL A 52 -15.95 -18.98 -15.44
N SER A 53 -16.47 -19.29 -16.62
CA SER A 53 -15.72 -19.98 -17.68
C SER A 53 -16.37 -19.75 -19.03
N VAL A 54 -15.56 -19.65 -20.08
CA VAL A 54 -16.05 -19.48 -21.45
C VAL A 54 -15.49 -20.61 -22.30
N MET A 55 -16.31 -21.19 -23.19
CA MET A 55 -15.88 -22.28 -24.05
C MET A 55 -16.56 -22.25 -25.40
N TRP A 56 -15.88 -22.77 -26.41
CA TRP A 56 -16.46 -23.02 -27.72
C TRP A 56 -17.10 -24.42 -27.76
N LEU A 57 -18.39 -24.50 -28.13
CA LEU A 57 -19.05 -25.77 -28.43
C LEU A 57 -19.22 -25.92 -29.95
N PRO A 58 -18.67 -26.99 -30.57
CA PRO A 58 -18.76 -27.20 -32.01
C PRO A 58 -20.17 -27.64 -32.42
N GLY A 59 -20.57 -27.39 -33.67
CA GLY A 59 -21.86 -27.89 -34.15
C GLY A 59 -22.09 -27.69 -35.64
N SER A 60 -23.24 -28.19 -36.10
CA SER A 60 -23.61 -28.24 -37.51
C SER A 60 -23.98 -26.88 -38.10
N LEU A 61 -24.22 -25.86 -37.25
CA LEU A 61 -24.48 -24.47 -37.64
C LEU A 61 -23.21 -23.61 -37.57
N GLY A 62 -22.06 -24.23 -37.33
CA GLY A 62 -20.78 -23.56 -37.19
C GLY A 62 -20.26 -23.57 -35.76
N GLY A 63 -21.08 -23.89 -34.75
CA GLY A 63 -20.75 -23.80 -33.32
C GLY A 63 -20.97 -22.40 -32.73
N HIS A 64 -21.00 -22.31 -31.40
CA HIS A 64 -21.15 -21.06 -30.66
C HIS A 64 -20.25 -21.02 -29.43
N LEU A 65 -19.99 -19.80 -28.94
CA LEU A 65 -19.45 -19.61 -27.60
C LEU A 65 -20.55 -19.81 -26.56
N TRP A 66 -20.16 -20.43 -25.46
CA TRP A 66 -20.98 -20.64 -24.28
C TRP A 66 -20.25 -20.11 -23.06
N VAL A 67 -21.01 -19.54 -22.13
CA VAL A 67 -20.51 -19.00 -20.87
C VAL A 67 -21.20 -19.69 -19.70
N SER A 68 -20.41 -20.08 -18.72
CA SER A 68 -20.91 -20.38 -17.38
C SER A 68 -20.95 -19.09 -16.59
N ASP A 69 -22.15 -18.58 -16.32
CA ASP A 69 -22.38 -17.34 -15.60
C ASP A 69 -23.01 -17.62 -14.23
N ALA A 70 -22.50 -16.97 -13.19
CA ALA A 70 -22.87 -17.27 -11.82
C ALA A 70 -24.35 -17.03 -11.49
N VAL A 71 -25.10 -16.25 -12.27
CA VAL A 71 -26.53 -15.97 -12.00
C VAL A 71 -27.43 -16.42 -13.15
N LEU A 72 -27.00 -16.22 -14.40
CA LEU A 72 -27.75 -16.60 -15.59
C LEU A 72 -27.70 -18.13 -15.84
N GLY A 73 -26.67 -18.81 -15.33
CA GLY A 73 -26.44 -20.23 -15.56
C GLY A 73 -25.52 -20.48 -16.76
N PHE A 74 -25.66 -21.63 -17.40
CA PHE A 74 -24.89 -21.99 -18.59
C PHE A 74 -25.63 -21.53 -19.85
N CYS A 75 -25.07 -20.53 -20.55
CA CYS A 75 -25.76 -19.79 -21.62
C CYS A 75 -24.98 -19.79 -22.92
N ARG A 76 -25.68 -19.83 -24.05
CA ARG A 76 -25.09 -19.57 -25.37
C ARG A 76 -24.94 -18.07 -25.58
N LEU A 77 -23.88 -17.66 -26.27
CA LEU A 77 -23.68 -16.28 -26.71
C LEU A 77 -24.03 -16.17 -28.20
N ASP A 78 -24.97 -15.28 -28.51
CA ASP A 78 -25.43 -15.04 -29.88
C ASP A 78 -25.10 -13.60 -30.30
N ALA A 79 -24.84 -13.41 -31.60
CA ALA A 79 -24.68 -12.07 -32.16
C ALA A 79 -25.98 -11.26 -32.01
N ALA A 80 -25.87 -10.01 -31.56
CA ALA A 80 -27.01 -9.12 -31.51
C ALA A 80 -27.38 -8.63 -32.92
N PRO A 81 -28.68 -8.43 -33.25
CA PRO A 81 -29.13 -8.09 -34.60
C PRO A 81 -28.45 -6.86 -35.23
N ASP A 82 -28.02 -5.90 -34.42
CA ASP A 82 -27.42 -4.62 -34.84
C ASP A 82 -26.07 -4.32 -34.18
N SER A 83 -25.38 -5.33 -33.63
CA SER A 83 -24.10 -5.13 -32.93
C SER A 83 -23.13 -6.27 -33.14
N ILE A 84 -21.84 -5.93 -33.22
CA ILE A 84 -20.73 -6.89 -33.23
C ILE A 84 -20.47 -7.51 -31.84
N ILE A 85 -21.12 -7.00 -30.80
CA ILE A 85 -21.00 -7.48 -29.41
C ILE A 85 -22.09 -8.54 -29.18
N ALA A 86 -21.66 -9.76 -28.84
CA ALA A 86 -22.55 -10.88 -28.54
C ALA A 86 -23.30 -10.67 -27.21
N GLN A 87 -24.50 -11.24 -27.10
CA GLN A 87 -25.34 -11.20 -25.89
C GLN A 87 -25.63 -12.62 -25.39
N PRO A 88 -25.83 -12.80 -24.07
CA PRO A 88 -26.35 -14.06 -23.56
C PRO A 88 -27.75 -14.33 -24.10
N ASN A 89 -27.93 -15.45 -24.78
CA ASN A 89 -29.25 -15.90 -25.20
C ASN A 89 -29.98 -16.54 -24.01
N LEU A 90 -30.85 -15.76 -23.37
CA LEU A 90 -31.60 -16.20 -22.20
C LEU A 90 -32.52 -17.41 -22.46
N ALA A 91 -32.91 -17.67 -23.72
CA ALA A 91 -33.72 -18.83 -24.07
C ALA A 91 -32.90 -20.13 -24.09
N THR A 92 -31.58 -20.04 -24.15
CA THR A 92 -30.66 -21.19 -24.11
C THR A 92 -29.90 -21.28 -22.79
N CYS A 93 -30.20 -20.42 -21.82
CA CYS A 93 -29.62 -20.45 -20.48
C CYS A 93 -30.24 -21.56 -19.62
N PHE A 94 -29.39 -22.36 -18.99
CA PHE A 94 -29.84 -23.40 -18.04
C PHE A 94 -29.20 -23.19 -16.67
N LYS A 95 -30.05 -23.08 -15.64
CA LYS A 95 -29.62 -23.08 -14.25
C LYS A 95 -29.31 -24.50 -13.78
N VAL A 96 -28.22 -24.64 -13.03
CA VAL A 96 -27.90 -25.84 -12.26
C VAL A 96 -28.67 -25.83 -10.93
N GLY A 97 -28.83 -26.99 -10.27
CA GLY A 97 -29.81 -27.19 -9.19
C GLY A 97 -29.62 -26.41 -7.88
N GLY A 98 -28.60 -25.54 -7.79
CA GLY A 98 -28.41 -24.54 -6.73
C GLY A 98 -28.36 -23.08 -7.21
N GLU A 99 -28.66 -22.84 -8.49
CA GLU A 99 -28.74 -21.53 -9.17
C GLU A 99 -27.42 -20.79 -9.47
N THR A 100 -26.28 -21.19 -8.90
CA THR A 100 -24.97 -20.55 -9.16
C THR A 100 -24.04 -21.45 -9.97
N ALA A 101 -23.83 -21.15 -11.25
CA ALA A 101 -22.93 -21.94 -12.09
C ALA A 101 -21.45 -21.62 -11.78
N GLY A 102 -20.65 -22.68 -11.59
CA GLY A 102 -19.20 -22.63 -11.43
C GLY A 102 -18.46 -22.90 -12.74
N GLN A 103 -17.20 -23.34 -12.67
CA GLN A 103 -16.43 -23.72 -13.86
C GLN A 103 -17.14 -24.84 -14.62
N ALA A 104 -17.25 -24.69 -15.93
CA ALA A 104 -17.82 -25.68 -16.83
C ALA A 104 -16.74 -26.30 -17.71
N VAL A 105 -16.95 -27.54 -18.15
CA VAL A 105 -16.06 -28.26 -19.07
C VAL A 105 -16.85 -29.10 -20.08
N PHE A 106 -16.40 -29.14 -21.33
CA PHE A 106 -17.01 -29.91 -22.41
C PHE A 106 -16.24 -31.22 -22.68
N ASP A 107 -16.98 -32.32 -22.76
CA ASP A 107 -16.51 -33.63 -23.21
C ASP A 107 -17.02 -33.93 -24.61
N ALA A 108 -16.14 -33.75 -25.60
CA ALA A 108 -16.44 -33.97 -27.00
C ALA A 108 -16.68 -35.45 -27.35
N ASN A 109 -16.23 -36.41 -26.52
CA ASN A 109 -16.44 -37.83 -26.80
C ASN A 109 -17.88 -38.25 -26.54
N THR A 110 -18.54 -37.59 -25.60
CA THR A 110 -19.89 -37.92 -25.15
C THR A 110 -20.90 -36.82 -25.44
N ASN A 111 -20.46 -35.71 -26.05
CA ASN A 111 -21.22 -34.47 -26.20
C ASN A 111 -21.89 -34.06 -24.89
N SER A 112 -21.14 -34.09 -23.79
CA SER A 112 -21.63 -33.71 -22.47
C SER A 112 -20.93 -32.45 -21.99
N VAL A 113 -21.68 -31.52 -21.41
CA VAL A 113 -21.13 -30.39 -20.65
C VAL A 113 -21.31 -30.68 -19.18
N TYR A 114 -20.23 -30.60 -18.41
CA TYR A 114 -20.26 -30.70 -16.96
C TYR A 114 -20.13 -29.31 -16.36
N VAL A 115 -21.09 -28.92 -15.52
CA VAL A 115 -21.15 -27.59 -14.89
C VAL A 115 -21.13 -27.77 -13.39
N ALA A 116 -20.12 -27.21 -12.72
CA ALA A 116 -20.07 -27.18 -11.27
C ALA A 116 -21.18 -26.29 -10.70
N ASP A 117 -21.69 -26.63 -9.52
CA ASP A 117 -22.66 -25.80 -8.80
C ASP A 117 -21.97 -25.13 -7.61
N ALA A 118 -21.68 -23.84 -7.77
CA ALA A 118 -20.92 -23.02 -6.83
C ALA A 118 -21.80 -22.44 -5.70
N SER A 119 -23.08 -22.81 -5.65
CA SER A 119 -24.00 -22.31 -4.64
C SER A 119 -23.67 -22.84 -3.24
N ALA A 120 -24.03 -22.07 -2.21
CA ALA A 120 -23.84 -22.48 -0.82
C ALA A 120 -24.68 -23.72 -0.43
N ASN A 121 -25.66 -24.12 -1.24
CA ASN A 121 -26.48 -25.30 -1.03
C ASN A 121 -26.27 -26.36 -2.13
N SER A 122 -25.09 -26.32 -2.77
CA SER A 122 -24.76 -27.23 -3.85
C SER A 122 -25.00 -28.70 -3.47
N GLN A 123 -25.30 -29.50 -4.49
CA GLN A 123 -25.32 -30.96 -4.38
C GLN A 123 -24.13 -31.59 -5.12
N GLY A 124 -23.31 -30.78 -5.78
CA GLY A 124 -22.15 -31.21 -6.56
C GLY A 124 -22.02 -30.52 -7.91
N ALA A 125 -22.10 -31.31 -8.99
CA ALA A 125 -22.00 -30.86 -10.37
C ALA A 125 -23.08 -31.52 -11.23
N TYR A 126 -23.42 -30.89 -12.34
CA TYR A 126 -24.50 -31.32 -13.22
C TYR A 126 -23.96 -31.61 -14.62
N ARG A 127 -24.54 -32.62 -15.28
CA ARG A 127 -24.31 -32.93 -16.68
C ARG A 127 -25.45 -32.41 -17.53
N LEU A 128 -25.11 -31.72 -18.60
CA LEU A 128 -26.00 -31.29 -19.67
C LEU A 128 -25.63 -32.07 -20.94
N THR A 129 -26.60 -32.68 -21.61
CA THR A 129 -26.37 -33.30 -22.92
C THR A 129 -26.37 -32.20 -23.98
N TYR A 130 -25.31 -32.09 -24.77
CA TYR A 130 -25.20 -31.14 -25.86
C TYR A 130 -25.60 -31.82 -27.18
N ASP A 131 -26.53 -31.19 -27.91
CA ASP A 131 -26.91 -31.62 -29.26
C ASP A 131 -26.16 -30.76 -30.29
N PRO A 132 -25.16 -31.30 -31.01
CA PRO A 132 -24.39 -30.55 -31.99
C PRO A 132 -25.16 -30.26 -33.29
N VAL A 133 -26.36 -30.83 -33.48
CA VAL A 133 -27.20 -30.53 -34.65
C VAL A 133 -28.01 -29.27 -34.42
N THR A 134 -28.65 -29.17 -33.25
CA THR A 134 -29.46 -28.00 -32.86
C THR A 134 -28.66 -26.93 -32.11
N GLU A 135 -27.45 -27.28 -31.67
CA GLU A 135 -26.56 -26.45 -30.84
C GLU A 135 -27.28 -25.95 -29.58
N THR A 136 -27.95 -26.89 -28.92
CA THR A 136 -28.68 -26.70 -27.66
C THR A 136 -28.17 -27.69 -26.60
N VAL A 137 -28.47 -27.39 -25.34
CA VAL A 137 -28.21 -28.31 -24.23
C VAL A 137 -29.52 -28.82 -23.62
N GLY A 138 -29.53 -30.06 -23.18
CA GLY A 138 -30.66 -30.71 -22.51
C GLY A 138 -30.74 -30.38 -21.01
N SER A 139 -31.76 -30.93 -20.34
CA SER A 139 -31.98 -30.69 -18.91
C SER A 139 -30.80 -31.19 -18.04
N PRO A 140 -30.47 -30.46 -16.95
CA PRO A 140 -29.38 -30.84 -16.06
C PRO A 140 -29.67 -32.14 -15.31
N LEU A 141 -28.71 -33.06 -15.34
CA LEU A 141 -28.68 -34.27 -14.54
C LEU A 141 -27.65 -34.13 -13.42
N LEU A 142 -28.07 -34.26 -12.17
CA LEU A 142 -27.16 -34.27 -11.02
C LEU A 142 -26.21 -35.48 -11.10
N LEU A 143 -24.90 -35.21 -11.04
CA LEU A 143 -23.88 -36.25 -10.96
C LEU A 143 -23.77 -36.83 -9.55
N ALA A 144 -23.42 -38.12 -9.47
CA ALA A 144 -23.34 -38.93 -8.25
C ALA A 144 -24.61 -38.82 -7.40
N SER A 145 -25.78 -38.85 -8.06
CA SER A 145 -27.08 -38.69 -7.41
C SER A 145 -27.24 -39.62 -6.20
N GLY A 146 -27.55 -39.04 -5.05
CA GLY A 146 -27.68 -39.73 -3.76
C GLY A 146 -26.43 -39.69 -2.85
N GLN A 147 -25.29 -39.16 -3.31
CA GLN A 147 -24.08 -39.06 -2.50
C GLN A 147 -23.84 -37.69 -1.85
N ILE A 148 -24.60 -36.63 -2.22
CA ILE A 148 -24.36 -35.21 -1.90
C ILE A 148 -22.86 -34.91 -1.86
N LEU A 149 -22.31 -34.50 -3.01
CA LEU A 149 -20.87 -34.32 -3.13
C LEU A 149 -20.34 -33.20 -2.23
N ASP A 150 -21.05 -32.08 -2.14
CA ASP A 150 -20.57 -30.90 -1.43
C ASP A 150 -21.67 -29.90 -1.18
N THR A 151 -21.88 -29.51 0.09
CA THR A 151 -22.81 -28.45 0.51
C THR A 151 -22.11 -27.10 0.74
N GLY A 152 -20.85 -26.95 0.33
CA GLY A 152 -20.07 -25.71 0.45
C GLY A 152 -19.83 -25.00 -0.87
N GLY A 153 -20.36 -25.54 -1.98
CA GLY A 153 -20.22 -25.01 -3.33
C GLY A 153 -19.02 -25.58 -4.08
N VAL A 154 -19.28 -26.23 -5.22
CA VAL A 154 -18.26 -26.73 -6.14
C VAL A 154 -17.96 -25.65 -7.17
N ARG A 155 -16.74 -25.09 -7.13
CA ARG A 155 -16.34 -23.99 -8.01
C ARG A 155 -15.46 -24.44 -9.17
N ALA A 156 -14.51 -25.32 -8.90
CA ALA A 156 -13.53 -25.80 -9.87
C ALA A 156 -13.94 -27.15 -10.48
N ALA A 157 -13.80 -27.28 -11.80
CA ALA A 157 -14.05 -28.51 -12.53
C ALA A 157 -13.09 -28.65 -13.71
N ALA A 158 -12.58 -29.86 -13.94
CA ALA A 158 -11.77 -30.16 -15.13
C ALA A 158 -11.97 -31.61 -15.58
N LEU A 159 -11.97 -31.82 -16.90
CA LEU A 159 -11.97 -33.15 -17.50
C LEU A 159 -10.51 -33.60 -17.66
N GLY A 160 -10.15 -34.72 -17.05
CA GLY A 160 -8.81 -35.27 -17.15
C GLY A 160 -8.56 -35.96 -18.50
N PRO A 161 -7.28 -36.16 -18.87
CA PRO A 161 -6.91 -36.93 -20.07
C PRO A 161 -7.36 -38.40 -19.99
N ASP A 162 -7.72 -38.88 -18.80
CA ASP A 162 -8.31 -40.19 -18.52
C ASP A 162 -9.84 -40.24 -18.73
N GLY A 163 -10.46 -39.14 -19.19
CA GLY A 163 -11.91 -39.04 -19.40
C GLY A 163 -12.72 -38.91 -18.11
N LYS A 164 -12.05 -38.77 -16.96
CA LYS A 164 -12.70 -38.64 -15.65
C LYS A 164 -12.92 -37.16 -15.31
N LEU A 165 -13.97 -36.86 -14.55
CA LEU A 165 -14.30 -35.49 -14.13
C LEU A 165 -13.72 -35.21 -12.74
N TYR A 166 -12.94 -34.15 -12.61
CA TYR A 166 -12.32 -33.71 -11.36
C TYR A 166 -13.05 -32.49 -10.82
N LEU A 167 -13.37 -32.49 -9.52
CA LEU A 167 -14.15 -31.44 -8.85
C LEU A 167 -13.46 -30.99 -7.56
N GLY A 168 -13.45 -29.68 -7.32
CA GLY A 168 -12.96 -29.07 -6.08
C GLY A 168 -14.12 -28.73 -5.16
N LEU A 169 -14.22 -29.43 -4.03
CA LEU A 169 -15.32 -29.29 -3.07
C LEU A 169 -15.07 -28.12 -2.12
N GLY A 170 -16.06 -27.24 -1.97
CA GLY A 170 -15.97 -26.01 -1.18
C GLY A 170 -16.01 -26.22 0.33
N LYS A 171 -16.68 -27.26 0.83
CA LYS A 171 -16.84 -27.49 2.28
C LYS A 171 -15.53 -27.70 3.04
N ASN A 172 -14.54 -28.33 2.43
CA ASN A 172 -13.28 -28.72 3.08
C ASN A 172 -12.06 -28.70 2.14
N GLY A 173 -12.20 -28.12 0.94
CA GLY A 173 -11.13 -28.08 -0.07
C GLY A 173 -10.77 -29.45 -0.66
N GLN A 174 -11.59 -30.48 -0.46
CA GLN A 174 -11.33 -31.82 -0.98
C GLN A 174 -11.40 -31.82 -2.51
N ILE A 175 -10.47 -32.54 -3.14
CA ILE A 175 -10.43 -32.74 -4.58
C ILE A 175 -10.87 -34.17 -4.85
N VAL A 176 -11.95 -34.31 -5.62
CA VAL A 176 -12.53 -35.61 -5.97
C VAL A 176 -12.51 -35.84 -7.47
N ARG A 177 -12.58 -37.10 -7.86
CA ARG A 177 -12.65 -37.55 -9.25
C ARG A 177 -13.81 -38.52 -9.43
N LEU A 178 -14.61 -38.29 -10.47
CA LEU A 178 -15.70 -39.15 -10.90
C LEU A 178 -15.21 -40.05 -12.05
N THR A 179 -15.28 -41.36 -11.87
CA THR A 179 -14.66 -42.34 -12.78
C THR A 179 -15.41 -42.56 -14.09
N ASP A 180 -16.72 -42.33 -14.11
CA ASP A 180 -17.59 -42.53 -15.28
C ASP A 180 -18.69 -41.45 -15.30
N PRO A 181 -18.33 -40.17 -15.59
CA PRO A 181 -19.27 -39.06 -15.49
C PRO A 181 -20.40 -39.09 -16.54
N SER A 182 -20.21 -39.84 -17.64
CA SER A 182 -21.22 -40.01 -18.69
C SER A 182 -22.11 -41.25 -18.51
N GLY A 183 -21.64 -42.27 -17.79
CA GLY A 183 -22.38 -43.49 -17.56
C GLY A 183 -23.41 -43.45 -16.42
N PRO A 184 -24.18 -44.53 -16.25
CA PRO A 184 -25.23 -44.63 -15.24
C PRO A 184 -24.71 -44.96 -13.84
N SER A 185 -23.43 -45.38 -13.70
CA SER A 185 -22.82 -45.79 -12.44
C SER A 185 -21.58 -44.94 -12.15
N GLN A 186 -21.76 -43.89 -11.37
CA GLN A 186 -20.71 -42.93 -11.03
C GLN A 186 -20.08 -43.29 -9.68
N THR A 187 -18.76 -43.46 -9.64
CA THR A 187 -17.99 -43.63 -8.39
C THR A 187 -17.21 -42.36 -8.11
N VAL A 188 -17.23 -41.92 -6.84
CA VAL A 188 -16.54 -40.73 -6.35
C VAL A 188 -15.28 -41.16 -5.62
N GLU A 189 -14.13 -40.75 -6.11
CA GLU A 189 -12.84 -41.02 -5.50
C GLU A 189 -12.25 -39.71 -4.95
N ALA A 190 -11.99 -39.64 -3.65
CA ALA A 190 -11.17 -38.56 -3.11
C ALA A 190 -9.73 -38.77 -3.56
N ILE A 191 -9.12 -37.81 -4.26
CA ILE A 191 -7.74 -37.94 -4.73
C ILE A 191 -6.76 -37.08 -3.93
N GLY A 192 -7.22 -35.97 -3.35
CA GLY A 192 -6.42 -35.02 -2.58
C GLY A 192 -7.27 -33.97 -1.87
N ALA A 193 -6.63 -32.96 -1.30
CA ALA A 193 -7.26 -31.76 -0.76
C ALA A 193 -6.33 -30.54 -0.93
N THR A 194 -6.88 -29.35 -1.08
CA THR A 194 -6.11 -28.10 -1.17
C THR A 194 -5.20 -27.92 0.05
N SER A 195 -4.06 -27.26 -0.15
CA SER A 195 -3.02 -27.14 0.87
C SER A 195 -3.49 -26.40 2.14
N ASN A 196 -4.51 -25.56 2.00
CA ASN A 196 -5.10 -24.76 3.08
C ASN A 196 -6.49 -25.25 3.52
N GLY A 197 -7.03 -26.31 2.92
CA GLY A 197 -8.38 -26.83 3.21
C GLY A 197 -9.52 -25.90 2.79
N LEU A 198 -9.26 -24.91 1.93
CA LEU A 198 -10.26 -24.00 1.37
C LEU A 198 -10.65 -24.41 -0.06
N ALA A 199 -11.78 -23.88 -0.54
CA ALA A 199 -12.25 -24.11 -1.89
C ALA A 199 -11.22 -23.63 -2.95
N SER A 200 -11.02 -24.43 -3.99
CA SER A 200 -10.31 -23.99 -5.20
C SER A 200 -11.25 -23.22 -6.13
N SER A 201 -10.72 -22.19 -6.79
CA SER A 201 -11.48 -21.33 -7.71
C SER A 201 -11.60 -21.95 -9.11
N SER A 202 -10.53 -22.60 -9.58
CA SER A 202 -10.46 -23.15 -10.94
C SER A 202 -9.46 -24.31 -11.02
N PHE A 203 -9.68 -25.21 -11.97
CA PHE A 203 -8.76 -26.29 -12.33
C PHE A 203 -8.35 -26.21 -13.81
N ALA A 204 -7.15 -26.70 -14.11
CA ALA A 204 -6.70 -26.93 -15.49
C ALA A 204 -5.76 -28.14 -15.55
N PHE A 205 -5.89 -28.97 -16.58
CA PHE A 205 -4.93 -30.04 -16.84
C PHE A 205 -3.83 -29.58 -17.78
N VAL A 206 -2.58 -29.89 -17.43
CA VAL A 206 -1.41 -29.79 -18.32
C VAL A 206 -0.80 -31.19 -18.41
N GLY A 207 -0.98 -31.86 -19.55
CA GLY A 207 -0.67 -33.28 -19.65
C GLY A 207 -1.45 -34.08 -18.61
N ASN A 208 -0.75 -34.80 -17.73
CA ASN A 208 -1.35 -35.60 -16.64
C ASN A 208 -1.42 -34.86 -15.30
N ASP A 209 -0.91 -33.63 -15.22
CA ASP A 209 -0.86 -32.85 -13.99
C ASP A 209 -2.11 -31.98 -13.88
N LEU A 210 -2.75 -31.99 -12.72
CA LEU A 210 -3.89 -31.12 -12.41
C LEU A 210 -3.39 -29.87 -11.68
N TYR A 211 -3.44 -28.72 -12.34
CA TYR A 211 -3.17 -27.43 -11.73
C TYR A 211 -4.43 -26.94 -11.02
N VAL A 212 -4.23 -26.37 -9.84
CA VAL A 212 -5.26 -25.97 -8.90
C VAL A 212 -5.04 -24.52 -8.50
N ALA A 213 -6.01 -23.66 -8.81
CA ALA A 213 -6.04 -22.31 -8.29
C ALA A 213 -6.58 -22.35 -6.85
N GLU A 214 -5.66 -22.31 -5.89
CA GLU A 214 -5.99 -22.17 -4.48
C GLU A 214 -6.10 -20.69 -4.10
N THR A 215 -6.65 -20.43 -2.93
CA THR A 215 -6.94 -19.08 -2.40
C THR A 215 -5.78 -18.09 -2.45
N LEU A 216 -4.52 -18.55 -2.44
CA LEU A 216 -3.33 -17.69 -2.38
C LEU A 216 -2.30 -17.94 -3.47
N ARG A 217 -2.32 -19.10 -4.11
CA ARG A 217 -1.28 -19.53 -5.07
C ARG A 217 -1.82 -20.61 -5.99
N VAL A 218 -1.07 -20.91 -7.05
CA VAL A 218 -1.32 -22.10 -7.86
C VAL A 218 -0.57 -23.29 -7.26
N THR A 219 -1.26 -24.39 -7.03
CA THR A 219 -0.68 -25.69 -6.69
C THR A 219 -0.92 -26.67 -7.84
N LYS A 220 -0.30 -27.84 -7.80
CA LYS A 220 -0.53 -28.92 -8.76
C LYS A 220 -0.48 -30.30 -8.11
N ILE A 221 -1.32 -31.20 -8.61
CA ILE A 221 -1.24 -32.63 -8.36
C ILE A 221 -0.53 -33.28 -9.55
N VAL A 222 0.69 -33.75 -9.32
CA VAL A 222 1.49 -34.43 -10.34
C VAL A 222 0.87 -35.80 -10.65
N GLY A 223 0.63 -36.08 -11.93
CA GLY A 223 0.08 -37.36 -12.38
C GLY A 223 -1.31 -37.68 -11.81
N ALA A 224 -2.19 -36.69 -11.70
CA ALA A 224 -3.52 -36.83 -11.09
C ALA A 224 -4.35 -37.98 -11.71
N ALA A 225 -4.20 -38.24 -13.02
CA ALA A 225 -4.84 -39.34 -13.73
C ALA A 225 -4.47 -40.74 -13.16
N ALA A 226 -3.21 -40.93 -12.79
CA ALA A 226 -2.69 -42.21 -12.29
C ALA A 226 -2.77 -42.34 -10.75
N CYS A 227 -3.26 -41.30 -10.06
CA CYS A 227 -3.28 -41.24 -8.62
C CYS A 227 -4.23 -42.27 -7.99
N LEU A 228 -3.80 -42.92 -6.90
CA LEU A 228 -4.65 -43.72 -6.04
C LEU A 228 -5.51 -42.82 -5.13
N PRO A 229 -6.75 -43.22 -4.81
CA PRO A 229 -7.60 -42.44 -3.90
C PRO A 229 -6.90 -42.15 -2.57
N GLY A 230 -6.90 -40.87 -2.18
CA GLY A 230 -6.33 -40.36 -0.92
C GLY A 230 -4.80 -40.22 -0.90
N SER A 231 -4.11 -40.45 -2.02
CA SER A 231 -2.64 -40.49 -2.05
C SER A 231 -1.96 -39.25 -2.63
N CYS A 232 -2.69 -38.31 -3.24
CA CYS A 232 -2.07 -37.19 -3.95
C CYS A 232 -2.49 -35.85 -3.38
N ASN A 233 -1.61 -35.29 -2.55
CA ASN A 233 -1.76 -33.92 -2.10
C ASN A 233 -1.17 -32.96 -3.14
N PRO A 234 -1.84 -31.83 -3.44
CA PRO A 234 -1.27 -30.77 -4.23
C PRO A 234 0.05 -30.28 -3.63
N THR A 235 1.02 -30.01 -4.50
CA THR A 235 2.28 -29.35 -4.18
C THR A 235 2.33 -28.01 -4.88
N GLU A 236 3.08 -27.05 -4.36
CA GLU A 236 3.24 -25.74 -4.99
C GLU A 236 3.72 -25.84 -6.45
N ALA A 237 3.06 -25.10 -7.35
CA ALA A 237 3.48 -25.01 -8.74
C ALA A 237 4.60 -23.96 -8.85
N THR A 238 5.83 -24.40 -8.63
CA THR A 238 7.02 -23.54 -8.66
C THR A 238 7.13 -22.76 -9.96
N GLY A 239 7.38 -21.44 -9.86
CA GLY A 239 7.52 -20.54 -11.02
C GLY A 239 6.23 -19.82 -11.43
N ILE A 240 5.14 -20.01 -10.68
CA ILE A 240 3.90 -19.23 -10.83
C ILE A 240 3.75 -18.31 -9.61
N ASP A 241 3.97 -17.01 -9.80
CA ASP A 241 3.97 -16.00 -8.74
C ASP A 241 2.62 -15.25 -8.60
N THR A 242 1.58 -15.70 -9.32
CA THR A 242 0.25 -15.08 -9.28
C THR A 242 -0.43 -15.33 -7.93
N LEU A 243 -0.73 -14.24 -7.22
CA LEU A 243 -1.41 -14.27 -5.92
C LEU A 243 -2.93 -14.30 -6.10
N ALA A 244 -3.60 -15.07 -5.24
CA ALA A 244 -5.06 -15.24 -5.25
C ALA A 244 -5.64 -15.55 -6.66
N PRO A 245 -5.17 -16.61 -7.33
CA PRO A 245 -5.60 -16.94 -8.67
C PRO A 245 -7.11 -17.21 -8.74
N THR A 246 -7.77 -16.58 -9.71
CA THR A 246 -9.23 -16.62 -9.88
C THR A 246 -9.65 -17.62 -10.95
N ALA A 247 -8.85 -17.81 -11.99
CA ALA A 247 -9.14 -18.74 -13.09
C ALA A 247 -7.86 -19.32 -13.71
N LEU A 248 -7.96 -20.55 -14.22
CA LEU A 248 -6.90 -21.26 -14.95
C LEU A 248 -7.41 -21.76 -16.29
N LEU A 249 -6.56 -21.70 -17.31
CA LEU A 249 -6.85 -22.28 -18.63
C LEU A 249 -5.55 -22.76 -19.28
N TYR A 250 -5.52 -24.00 -19.76
CA TYR A 250 -4.42 -24.49 -20.60
C TYR A 250 -4.81 -24.41 -22.07
N ASP A 251 -3.92 -23.90 -22.92
CA ASP A 251 -4.16 -23.76 -24.36
C ASP A 251 -4.13 -25.08 -25.15
N GLY A 252 -3.82 -26.19 -24.48
CA GLY A 252 -3.67 -27.51 -25.11
C GLY A 252 -2.31 -27.71 -25.80
N VAL A 253 -1.42 -26.72 -25.76
CA VAL A 253 -0.13 -26.72 -26.46
C VAL A 253 1.01 -26.55 -25.47
N ASN A 254 1.26 -25.34 -24.96
CA ASN A 254 2.42 -25.02 -24.13
C ASN A 254 2.14 -24.02 -23.01
N ASN A 255 0.98 -23.38 -22.99
CA ASN A 255 0.76 -22.23 -22.12
C ASN A 255 -0.40 -22.47 -21.16
N LEU A 256 -0.11 -22.28 -19.88
CA LEU A 256 -1.10 -22.15 -18.82
C LEU A 256 -1.36 -20.66 -18.59
N PHE A 257 -2.58 -20.22 -18.86
CA PHE A 257 -3.05 -18.90 -18.46
C PHE A 257 -3.49 -18.96 -17.00
N VAL A 258 -3.02 -17.98 -16.23
CA VAL A 258 -3.29 -17.83 -14.79
C VAL A 258 -3.87 -16.44 -14.58
N ALA A 259 -5.14 -16.35 -14.23
CA ALA A 259 -5.78 -15.07 -13.91
C ALA A 259 -5.71 -14.78 -12.41
N ASP A 260 -5.52 -13.50 -12.06
CA ASP A 260 -5.89 -12.93 -10.77
C ASP A 260 -7.07 -11.97 -10.95
N PHE A 261 -7.41 -11.18 -9.94
CA PHE A 261 -8.57 -10.29 -10.00
C PHE A 261 -8.46 -9.17 -11.06
N PHE A 262 -7.25 -8.82 -11.49
CA PHE A 262 -6.97 -7.64 -12.32
C PHE A 262 -6.28 -7.97 -13.65
N SER A 263 -5.83 -9.20 -13.83
CA SER A 263 -4.93 -9.54 -14.91
C SER A 263 -4.93 -11.02 -15.24
N VAL A 264 -4.35 -11.33 -16.40
CA VAL A 264 -4.04 -12.68 -16.83
C VAL A 264 -2.55 -12.74 -17.14
N ASP A 265 -1.86 -13.68 -16.52
CA ASP A 265 -0.49 -14.06 -16.82
C ASP A 265 -0.47 -15.30 -17.72
N ILE A 266 0.60 -15.44 -18.50
CA ILE A 266 0.92 -16.64 -19.26
C ILE A 266 2.14 -17.32 -18.62
N PHE A 267 2.00 -18.60 -18.29
CA PHE A 267 3.05 -19.44 -17.75
C PHE A 267 3.33 -20.60 -18.70
N ASN A 268 4.59 -20.86 -19.02
CA ASN A 268 5.00 -22.01 -19.80
C ASN A 268 5.54 -23.12 -18.87
N PRO A 269 4.80 -24.23 -18.69
CA PRO A 269 5.20 -25.30 -17.78
C PRO A 269 6.47 -26.05 -18.21
N ASN A 270 6.89 -25.92 -19.47
CA ASN A 270 8.06 -26.63 -19.99
C ASN A 270 9.39 -25.93 -19.65
N ASP A 271 9.41 -24.60 -19.59
CA ASP A 271 10.62 -23.80 -19.30
C ASP A 271 10.52 -22.96 -18.02
N GLY A 272 9.35 -22.92 -17.39
CA GLY A 272 9.11 -22.19 -16.15
C GLY A 272 8.99 -20.67 -16.31
N THR A 273 8.87 -20.17 -17.55
CA THR A 273 8.75 -18.73 -17.79
C THR A 273 7.32 -18.23 -17.53
N GLN A 274 7.20 -17.10 -16.83
CA GLN A 274 5.95 -16.37 -16.62
C GLN A 274 6.05 -14.96 -17.19
N ALA A 275 4.98 -14.47 -17.82
CA ALA A 275 4.86 -13.09 -18.28
C ALA A 275 3.43 -12.58 -18.15
N ARG A 276 3.27 -11.27 -17.95
CA ARG A 276 1.94 -10.62 -18.01
C ARG A 276 1.39 -10.73 -19.43
N TYR A 277 0.18 -11.26 -19.57
CA TYR A 277 -0.48 -11.48 -20.87
C TYR A 277 -1.51 -10.39 -21.18
N ALA A 278 -2.44 -10.11 -20.26
CA ALA A 278 -3.47 -9.09 -20.44
C ALA A 278 -3.94 -8.48 -19.12
N THR A 279 -4.39 -7.23 -19.15
CA THR A 279 -4.81 -6.44 -17.97
C THR A 279 -6.02 -5.55 -18.23
N ALA A 280 -6.44 -5.43 -19.49
CA ALA A 280 -7.46 -4.51 -19.95
C ALA A 280 -8.08 -5.02 -21.24
N GLY A 281 -9.24 -4.49 -21.59
CA GLY A 281 -9.99 -4.62 -22.83
C GLY A 281 -10.16 -3.28 -23.56
N LEU A 282 -10.44 -3.27 -24.88
CA LEU A 282 -10.77 -2.05 -25.62
C LEU A 282 -12.28 -1.98 -25.94
N ILE A 283 -12.87 -0.81 -25.68
CA ILE A 283 -14.20 -0.41 -26.16
C ILE A 283 -14.05 0.85 -27.00
N ASN A 284 -14.34 0.78 -28.30
CA ASN A 284 -14.21 1.91 -29.23
C ASN A 284 -12.84 2.61 -29.17
N GLY A 285 -11.76 1.84 -28.98
CA GLY A 285 -10.39 2.36 -28.84
C GLY A 285 -10.05 2.95 -27.46
N THR A 286 -10.98 2.90 -26.50
CA THR A 286 -10.73 3.28 -25.10
C THR A 286 -10.42 2.05 -24.27
N SER A 287 -9.36 2.11 -23.48
CA SER A 287 -8.97 1.03 -22.57
C SER A 287 -9.89 0.95 -21.35
N VAL A 288 -10.23 -0.27 -20.98
CA VAL A 288 -11.05 -0.61 -19.82
C VAL A 288 -10.30 -1.71 -19.08
N LEU A 289 -9.75 -1.39 -17.90
CA LEU A 289 -9.05 -2.37 -17.08
C LEU A 289 -9.95 -3.55 -16.76
N PHE A 290 -9.35 -4.74 -16.69
CA PHE A 290 -10.05 -5.88 -16.14
C PHE A 290 -10.34 -5.61 -14.66
N ASP A 291 -11.55 -5.93 -14.25
CA ASP A 291 -11.99 -5.78 -12.88
C ASP A 291 -12.78 -7.02 -12.50
N GLY A 292 -12.24 -7.80 -11.57
CA GLY A 292 -12.85 -9.05 -11.14
C GLY A 292 -12.81 -10.14 -12.20
N VAL A 293 -11.65 -10.40 -12.81
CA VAL A 293 -11.50 -11.54 -13.73
C VAL A 293 -11.87 -12.80 -12.97
N SER A 294 -12.88 -13.51 -13.47
CA SER A 294 -13.46 -14.68 -12.82
C SER A 294 -13.48 -15.91 -13.72
N GLY A 295 -13.20 -15.75 -15.02
CA GLY A 295 -13.26 -16.85 -15.97
C GLY A 295 -12.35 -16.66 -17.16
N LEU A 296 -11.87 -17.78 -17.68
CA LEU A 296 -11.05 -17.85 -18.89
C LEU A 296 -11.68 -18.82 -19.90
N GLY A 297 -11.34 -18.64 -21.17
CA GLY A 297 -11.71 -19.52 -22.27
C GLY A 297 -10.80 -19.36 -23.48
N ILE A 298 -10.97 -20.23 -24.48
CA ILE A 298 -10.30 -20.06 -25.77
C ILE A 298 -11.33 -20.20 -26.88
N ASP A 299 -11.22 -19.35 -27.91
CA ASP A 299 -12.06 -19.48 -29.11
C ASP A 299 -11.43 -20.44 -30.14
N LEU A 300 -12.14 -20.68 -31.26
CA LEU A 300 -11.67 -21.55 -32.34
C LEU A 300 -10.38 -21.07 -33.02
N GLN A 301 -10.06 -19.78 -32.91
CA GLN A 301 -8.86 -19.19 -33.49
C GLN A 301 -7.67 -19.26 -32.51
N GLY A 302 -7.88 -19.78 -31.30
CA GLY A 302 -6.85 -19.84 -30.27
C GLY A 302 -6.68 -18.51 -29.52
N ASN A 303 -7.60 -17.56 -29.67
CA ASN A 303 -7.57 -16.33 -28.90
C ASN A 303 -8.08 -16.59 -27.48
N LEU A 304 -7.43 -15.97 -26.50
CA LEU A 304 -7.86 -16.03 -25.11
C LEU A 304 -9.14 -15.21 -24.93
N LEU A 305 -10.11 -15.78 -24.24
CA LEU A 305 -11.32 -15.11 -23.77
C LEU A 305 -11.19 -14.85 -22.27
N VAL A 306 -11.38 -13.61 -21.84
CA VAL A 306 -11.28 -13.19 -20.45
C VAL A 306 -12.65 -12.72 -19.99
N GLY A 307 -13.25 -13.41 -19.03
CA GLY A 307 -14.48 -13.02 -18.37
C GLY A 307 -14.18 -12.24 -17.09
N ASP A 308 -14.70 -11.02 -16.98
CA ASP A 308 -14.57 -10.17 -15.80
C ASP A 308 -15.93 -9.61 -15.34
N ASN A 309 -15.95 -9.06 -14.12
CA ASN A 309 -17.12 -8.41 -13.55
C ASN A 309 -16.70 -7.17 -12.75
N SER A 310 -16.93 -6.00 -13.34
CA SER A 310 -16.65 -4.71 -12.71
C SER A 310 -17.57 -4.44 -11.52
N GLY A 311 -17.17 -4.86 -10.32
CA GLY A 311 -17.65 -4.32 -9.04
C GLY A 311 -19.11 -4.61 -8.66
N GLY A 312 -19.72 -5.69 -9.14
CA GLY A 312 -21.01 -6.16 -8.62
C GLY A 312 -22.23 -5.32 -8.99
N ALA A 313 -22.14 -4.47 -10.02
CA ALA A 313 -23.34 -3.96 -10.68
C ALA A 313 -24.06 -5.12 -11.41
N VAL A 314 -25.38 -5.23 -11.23
CA VAL A 314 -26.19 -6.28 -11.88
C VAL A 314 -26.07 -6.12 -13.40
N LEU A 315 -25.68 -7.19 -14.09
CA LEU A 315 -25.45 -7.26 -15.55
C LEU A 315 -24.21 -6.49 -16.08
N ALA A 316 -23.21 -6.21 -15.24
CA ALA A 316 -21.98 -5.51 -15.64
C ALA A 316 -20.84 -6.44 -16.14
N GLY A 317 -21.02 -7.76 -16.08
CA GLY A 317 -20.04 -8.74 -16.53
C GLY A 317 -19.79 -8.67 -18.04
N LYS A 318 -18.53 -8.88 -18.43
CA LYS A 318 -18.07 -8.82 -19.81
C LYS A 318 -17.22 -10.01 -20.16
N ILE A 319 -17.12 -10.27 -21.46
CA ILE A 319 -16.11 -11.18 -22.04
C ILE A 319 -15.29 -10.37 -23.02
N TRP A 320 -13.98 -10.47 -22.89
CA TRP A 320 -12.98 -9.82 -23.75
C TRP A 320 -12.29 -10.88 -24.60
N THR A 321 -12.11 -10.63 -25.90
CA THR A 321 -11.25 -11.44 -26.76
C THR A 321 -9.87 -10.82 -26.84
N VAL A 322 -8.83 -11.54 -26.42
CA VAL A 322 -7.43 -11.12 -26.44
C VAL A 322 -6.73 -11.77 -27.65
N ILE A 323 -6.40 -10.95 -28.65
CA ILE A 323 -5.81 -11.35 -29.92
C ILE A 323 -4.27 -11.30 -29.83
N PRO A 324 -3.54 -12.38 -30.11
CA PRO A 324 -2.07 -12.39 -30.11
C PRO A 324 -1.47 -11.47 -31.21
N GLY A 325 -0.47 -10.63 -30.85
CA GLY A 325 0.43 -10.00 -31.82
C GLY A 325 0.06 -8.61 -32.36
N THR A 326 -0.90 -7.92 -31.74
CA THR A 326 -1.28 -6.54 -32.04
C THR A 326 -0.92 -5.61 -30.86
N PRO A 327 -0.28 -4.45 -31.09
CA PRO A 327 0.22 -3.62 -30.01
C PRO A 327 -0.92 -3.20 -29.05
N ASN A 328 -0.85 -3.67 -27.80
CA ASN A 328 -1.55 -3.04 -26.69
C ASN A 328 -0.69 -1.86 -26.22
N PRO A 329 -1.16 -0.61 -26.39
CA PRO A 329 -0.41 0.56 -25.94
C PRO A 329 -0.29 0.67 -24.40
N ASP A 330 -0.95 -0.18 -23.61
CA ASP A 330 -1.11 0.03 -22.16
C ASP A 330 -0.17 -0.73 -21.25
N LEU A 331 0.74 -1.61 -21.73
CA LEU A 331 1.70 -2.28 -20.83
C LEU A 331 2.75 -1.34 -20.19
N LEU A 332 2.67 -0.04 -20.47
CA LEU A 332 3.45 1.01 -19.80
C LEU A 332 2.61 1.90 -18.86
N GLY A 333 1.35 1.54 -18.60
CA GLY A 333 0.45 2.29 -17.70
C GLY A 333 -0.57 1.43 -16.95
N VAL A 334 -0.37 0.10 -16.89
CA VAL A 334 -1.07 -0.73 -15.92
C VAL A 334 -0.26 -0.65 -14.65
N ASP A 335 -0.91 -0.19 -13.58
CA ASP A 335 -0.47 -0.35 -12.20
C ASP A 335 0.30 -1.66 -12.04
N ILE A 336 1.63 -1.59 -11.95
CA ILE A 336 2.44 -2.77 -11.67
C ILE A 336 2.18 -3.10 -10.20
N VAL A 337 1.10 -3.82 -9.94
CA VAL A 337 0.77 -4.34 -8.62
C VAL A 337 1.90 -5.29 -8.24
N ARG A 338 2.84 -4.77 -7.44
CA ARG A 338 3.96 -5.58 -6.95
C ARG A 338 3.41 -6.70 -6.08
N PRO A 339 3.84 -7.95 -6.28
CA PRO A 339 3.37 -9.07 -5.48
C PRO A 339 3.70 -8.80 -4.01
N LEU A 340 2.78 -9.22 -3.15
CA LEU A 340 2.98 -9.19 -1.71
C LEU A 340 4.16 -10.11 -1.33
N ALA A 341 4.98 -9.69 -0.39
CA ALA A 341 6.13 -10.46 0.09
C ALA A 341 6.57 -9.99 1.50
N SER A 342 7.51 -10.72 2.11
CA SER A 342 8.10 -10.31 3.40
C SER A 342 8.90 -9.02 3.24
N LEU A 343 8.82 -8.12 4.22
CA LEU A 343 9.61 -6.89 4.22
C LEU A 343 11.12 -7.15 4.28
N LYS A 344 11.57 -8.31 4.77
CA LYS A 344 12.99 -8.70 4.76
C LYS A 344 13.58 -8.80 3.35
N THR A 345 12.74 -8.90 2.32
CA THR A 345 13.18 -8.92 0.91
C THR A 345 13.62 -7.54 0.41
N VAL A 346 13.31 -6.48 1.15
CA VAL A 346 13.58 -5.09 0.75
C VAL A 346 14.68 -4.48 1.61
N PRO A 347 15.78 -3.99 1.00
CA PRO A 347 16.77 -3.23 1.75
C PRO A 347 16.19 -1.89 2.20
N VAL A 348 16.58 -1.44 3.39
CA VAL A 348 16.25 -0.10 3.90
C VAL A 348 16.88 0.96 2.96
N PRO A 349 16.09 1.90 2.40
CA PRO A 349 16.63 2.97 1.55
C PRO A 349 17.65 3.83 2.30
N GLU A 350 18.79 4.07 1.65
CA GLU A 350 19.88 4.89 2.19
C GLU A 350 20.30 5.94 1.15
N PRO A 351 20.70 7.16 1.57
CA PRO A 351 21.27 8.14 0.65
C PRO A 351 22.55 7.63 0.00
N SER A 352 22.67 7.81 -1.32
CA SER A 352 23.82 7.34 -2.10
C SER A 352 25.11 8.06 -1.73
N ASN A 353 25.00 9.31 -1.27
CA ASN A 353 26.12 10.16 -0.85
C ASN A 353 26.20 10.37 0.67
N LEU A 354 25.64 9.46 1.49
CA LEU A 354 25.61 9.62 2.95
C LEU A 354 27.01 9.88 3.56
N MET A 355 28.03 9.20 3.04
CA MET A 355 29.42 9.27 3.54
C MET A 355 30.12 10.61 3.29
N ASP A 356 29.55 11.46 2.44
CA ASP A 356 30.00 12.84 2.25
C ASP A 356 29.70 13.69 3.49
N PHE A 357 28.67 13.33 4.27
CA PHE A 357 28.20 14.08 5.44
C PHE A 357 28.49 13.37 6.76
N VAL A 358 28.28 12.05 6.81
CA VAL A 358 28.34 11.23 8.03
C VAL A 358 29.67 10.47 8.08
N SER A 359 30.41 10.65 9.17
CA SER A 359 31.64 9.92 9.48
C SER A 359 31.42 8.69 10.34
N ASP A 360 30.42 8.73 11.24
CA ASP A 360 30.06 7.61 12.12
C ASP A 360 28.53 7.47 12.17
N LYS A 361 28.03 6.46 11.44
CA LYS A 361 26.59 6.18 11.35
C LYS A 361 25.98 5.81 12.70
N GLN A 362 26.71 5.12 13.57
CA GLN A 362 26.20 4.73 14.90
C GLN A 362 26.06 5.95 15.81
N ALA A 363 27.03 6.87 15.79
CA ALA A 363 26.92 8.13 16.52
C ALA A 363 25.75 9.00 16.00
N ALA A 364 25.50 9.00 14.68
CA ALA A 364 24.36 9.69 14.08
C ALA A 364 23.02 9.07 14.51
N ILE A 365 22.91 7.74 14.55
CA ILE A 365 21.73 7.02 15.07
C ILE A 365 21.51 7.34 16.56
N GLN A 366 22.56 7.35 17.37
CA GLN A 366 22.49 7.73 18.79
C GLN A 366 22.01 9.18 18.97
N LEU A 367 22.53 10.11 18.16
CA LEU A 367 22.06 11.49 18.15
C LEU A 367 20.59 11.58 17.73
N GLY A 368 20.19 10.81 16.72
CA GLY A 368 18.81 10.74 16.23
C GLY A 368 17.84 10.27 17.29
N LYS A 369 18.11 9.12 17.93
CA LYS A 369 17.27 8.58 19.01
C LYS A 369 17.21 9.55 20.18
N ALA A 370 18.34 10.17 20.54
CA ALA A 370 18.34 11.20 21.58
C ALA A 370 17.41 12.36 21.20
N LEU A 371 17.61 13.00 20.05
CA LEU A 371 16.80 14.14 19.60
C LEU A 371 15.30 13.81 19.45
N PHE A 372 14.96 12.63 18.94
CA PHE A 372 13.58 12.21 18.72
C PHE A 372 12.77 12.16 20.03
N TRP A 373 13.40 11.69 21.10
CA TRP A 373 12.77 11.53 22.43
C TRP A 373 12.99 12.73 23.36
N ASP A 374 13.74 13.75 22.93
CA ASP A 374 14.15 14.83 23.81
C ASP A 374 13.17 16.02 23.84
N VAL A 375 12.42 16.17 24.93
CA VAL A 375 11.51 17.30 25.18
C VAL A 375 12.23 18.65 25.21
N GLN A 376 13.56 18.65 25.38
CA GLN A 376 14.37 19.87 25.27
C GLN A 376 14.48 20.36 23.83
N VAL A 377 14.14 19.57 22.80
CA VAL A 377 14.07 20.05 21.41
C VAL A 377 12.91 21.05 21.25
N GLY A 378 11.74 20.71 21.79
CA GLY A 378 10.57 21.56 21.83
C GLY A 378 10.82 22.86 22.61
N SER A 379 9.97 23.86 22.38
CA SER A 379 10.12 25.17 23.01
C SER A 379 9.68 25.21 24.47
N ASP A 380 8.78 24.31 24.87
CA ASP A 380 8.11 24.32 26.17
C ASP A 380 8.72 23.35 27.20
N GLY A 381 9.73 22.56 26.80
CA GLY A 381 10.35 21.53 27.63
C GLY A 381 9.43 20.35 27.97
N LYS A 382 8.36 20.14 27.20
CA LYS A 382 7.39 19.05 27.38
C LYS A 382 7.08 18.31 26.08
N THR A 383 7.37 18.91 24.93
CA THR A 383 7.10 18.33 23.61
C THR A 383 8.38 17.87 22.91
N ALA A 384 8.40 16.61 22.48
CA ALA A 384 9.41 15.98 21.62
C ALA A 384 8.74 15.44 20.34
N CYS A 385 9.52 14.92 19.38
CA CYS A 385 8.94 14.18 18.25
C CYS A 385 8.10 13.00 18.77
N ALA A 386 8.67 12.26 19.73
CA ALA A 386 8.00 11.15 20.40
C ALA A 386 6.69 11.56 21.10
N SER A 387 6.46 12.83 21.47
CA SER A 387 5.21 13.22 22.15
C SER A 387 3.94 12.99 21.32
N CYS A 388 4.07 12.93 19.99
CA CYS A 388 3.00 12.62 19.04
C CYS A 388 3.19 11.24 18.37
N HIS A 389 4.26 10.52 18.72
CA HIS A 389 4.69 9.27 18.05
C HIS A 389 5.16 8.23 19.07
N PHE A 390 4.61 8.23 20.29
CA PHE A 390 5.13 7.44 21.41
C PHE A 390 4.61 6.00 21.43
N GLN A 391 3.45 5.71 20.83
CA GLN A 391 2.83 4.39 20.87
C GLN A 391 2.79 3.79 19.46
N ALA A 392 3.60 2.77 19.20
CA ALA A 392 3.79 2.19 17.86
C ALA A 392 4.09 3.26 16.76
N GLY A 393 4.77 4.35 17.15
CA GLY A 393 5.06 5.48 16.27
C GLY A 393 3.89 6.44 16.02
N ALA A 394 2.74 6.27 16.66
CA ALA A 394 1.53 7.07 16.50
C ALA A 394 1.07 7.72 17.82
N ASP A 395 -0.04 8.46 17.77
CA ASP A 395 -0.67 9.11 18.92
C ASP A 395 -2.04 8.50 19.20
N VAL A 396 -2.17 7.83 20.35
CA VAL A 396 -3.43 7.23 20.78
C VAL A 396 -4.11 8.02 21.90
N ARG A 397 -3.63 9.22 22.22
CA ARG A 397 -4.26 10.06 23.24
C ARG A 397 -5.70 10.35 22.85
N THR A 398 -6.52 10.62 23.85
CA THR A 398 -7.97 10.82 23.68
C THR A 398 -8.45 12.13 24.28
N LYS A 399 -7.59 12.85 25.03
CA LYS A 399 -7.92 14.14 25.61
C LYS A 399 -7.26 15.28 24.84
N ASN A 400 -8.04 16.31 24.53
CA ASN A 400 -7.63 17.48 23.75
C ASN A 400 -7.01 17.09 22.40
N GLN A 401 -7.74 16.32 21.60
CA GLN A 401 -7.27 15.81 20.30
C GLN A 401 -8.08 16.35 19.11
N ILE A 402 -8.97 17.32 19.32
CA ILE A 402 -9.86 17.83 18.27
C ILE A 402 -9.24 19.09 17.66
N ASN A 403 -9.20 19.15 16.33
CA ASN A 403 -8.98 20.35 15.53
C ASN A 403 -10.23 20.63 14.69
N PRO A 404 -10.71 21.89 14.58
CA PRO A 404 -11.99 22.21 13.96
C PRO A 404 -11.97 22.20 12.42
N GLY A 405 -11.01 21.51 11.78
CA GLY A 405 -10.90 21.49 10.32
C GLY A 405 -10.23 22.74 9.74
N LEU A 406 -9.20 23.29 10.41
CA LEU A 406 -8.54 24.55 10.00
C LEU A 406 -8.04 24.58 8.54
N ARG A 407 -7.75 23.41 7.93
CA ARG A 407 -7.35 23.31 6.51
C ARG A 407 -8.47 23.68 5.55
N GLY A 408 -9.73 23.47 5.96
CA GLY A 408 -10.93 23.88 5.23
C GLY A 408 -11.37 25.31 5.56
N ASN A 409 -10.52 26.09 6.23
CA ASN A 409 -10.85 27.40 6.81
C ASN A 409 -12.00 27.37 7.83
N ASP A 410 -12.21 26.23 8.50
CA ASP A 410 -13.15 26.11 9.59
C ASP A 410 -12.44 26.29 10.94
N SER A 411 -13.02 27.13 11.80
CA SER A 411 -12.50 27.44 13.14
C SER A 411 -13.53 27.11 14.23
N THR A 412 -14.65 26.47 13.86
CA THR A 412 -15.74 26.10 14.75
C THR A 412 -15.69 24.60 15.01
N PHE A 413 -15.55 24.21 16.27
CA PHE A 413 -15.60 22.81 16.67
C PHE A 413 -17.02 22.25 16.52
N GLN A 414 -17.17 21.14 15.80
CA GLN A 414 -18.47 20.52 15.53
C GLN A 414 -18.78 19.35 16.46
N LEU A 415 -17.79 18.52 16.77
CA LEU A 415 -17.94 17.36 17.66
C LEU A 415 -18.06 17.83 19.11
N ALA A 416 -17.04 18.55 19.57
CA ALA A 416 -16.95 19.10 20.92
C ALA A 416 -15.84 20.16 20.98
N GLY A 417 -15.88 21.03 21.99
CA GLY A 417 -14.86 22.07 22.17
C GLY A 417 -13.46 21.55 22.53
N PRO A 418 -12.47 22.45 22.62
CA PRO A 418 -11.11 22.11 23.05
C PRO A 418 -11.08 21.42 24.41
N ASN A 419 -10.06 20.58 24.65
CA ASN A 419 -9.90 19.80 25.88
C ASN A 419 -10.98 18.73 26.16
N TYR A 420 -11.79 18.39 25.16
CA TYR A 420 -12.71 17.25 25.24
C TYR A 420 -12.00 15.91 25.42
N GLN A 421 -12.70 14.96 26.04
CA GLN A 421 -12.29 13.57 26.23
C GLN A 421 -13.08 12.69 25.26
N LEU A 422 -12.40 12.21 24.21
CA LEU A 422 -12.98 11.33 23.20
C LEU A 422 -13.47 10.01 23.80
N ARG A 423 -14.52 9.48 23.19
CA ARG A 423 -15.26 8.27 23.57
C ARG A 423 -15.54 7.44 22.32
N PRO A 424 -15.77 6.12 22.46
CA PRO A 424 -16.11 5.27 21.31
C PRO A 424 -17.32 5.78 20.51
N ALA A 425 -18.34 6.31 21.18
CA ALA A 425 -19.57 6.81 20.55
C ALA A 425 -19.38 8.05 19.65
N ASP A 426 -18.23 8.73 19.76
CA ASP A 426 -17.90 9.87 18.89
C ASP A 426 -17.55 9.40 17.47
N PHE A 427 -17.24 8.12 17.28
CA PHE A 427 -16.85 7.53 16.00
C PHE A 427 -17.99 6.68 15.38
N PRO A 428 -18.00 6.52 14.05
CA PRO A 428 -17.22 7.30 13.08
C PRO A 428 -17.68 8.76 13.04
N LEU A 429 -16.80 9.69 12.61
CA LEU A 429 -17.15 11.11 12.52
C LEU A 429 -18.22 11.39 11.46
N THR A 430 -18.20 10.62 10.36
CA THR A 430 -19.27 10.58 9.36
C THR A 430 -20.12 9.34 9.59
N LYS A 431 -21.40 9.51 9.90
CA LYS A 431 -22.34 8.40 10.20
C LYS A 431 -23.36 8.27 9.08
N HIS A 432 -23.56 7.05 8.63
CA HIS A 432 -24.58 6.68 7.64
C HIS A 432 -25.77 5.97 8.31
N ALA A 433 -26.95 6.02 7.68
CA ALA A 433 -28.15 5.34 8.19
C ALA A 433 -27.95 3.81 8.27
N ASP A 434 -27.28 3.25 7.26
CA ASP A 434 -26.69 1.91 7.22
C ASP A 434 -25.20 2.08 6.92
N SER A 435 -24.33 1.64 7.84
CA SER A 435 -22.87 1.79 7.72
C SER A 435 -22.23 0.90 6.65
N SER A 436 -22.94 -0.11 6.18
CA SER A 436 -22.45 -1.15 5.27
C SER A 436 -22.96 -1.01 3.84
N ALA A 437 -24.09 -0.31 3.64
CA ALA A 437 -24.70 -0.13 2.33
C ALA A 437 -24.05 1.01 1.54
N ALA A 438 -23.72 0.75 0.28
CA ALA A 438 -23.34 1.79 -0.67
C ALA A 438 -24.49 2.78 -0.89
N ASN A 439 -24.16 4.07 -1.08
CA ASN A 439 -25.11 5.17 -1.25
C ASN A 439 -26.10 5.38 -0.08
N SER A 440 -25.80 4.80 1.09
CA SER A 440 -26.55 5.03 2.32
C SER A 440 -26.51 6.51 2.73
N PRO A 441 -27.66 7.15 3.04
CA PRO A 441 -27.67 8.57 3.41
C PRO A 441 -26.82 8.85 4.65
N ILE A 442 -26.05 9.95 4.62
CA ILE A 442 -25.36 10.48 5.79
C ILE A 442 -26.40 11.04 6.77
N VAL A 443 -26.39 10.56 8.01
CA VAL A 443 -27.29 11.00 9.09
C VAL A 443 -26.62 12.01 10.03
N SER A 444 -25.30 12.02 10.07
CA SER A 444 -24.49 12.98 10.82
C SER A 444 -23.13 13.10 10.17
N ASP A 445 -22.63 14.32 10.07
CA ASP A 445 -21.29 14.61 9.55
C ASP A 445 -20.57 15.59 10.49
N VAL A 446 -19.30 15.30 10.79
CA VAL A 446 -18.43 16.16 11.58
C VAL A 446 -17.10 16.29 10.82
N ASN A 447 -16.76 17.52 10.41
CA ASN A 447 -15.52 17.80 9.69
C ASN A 447 -14.28 18.00 10.59
N ASP A 448 -14.45 17.92 11.92
CA ASP A 448 -13.36 18.00 12.88
C ASP A 448 -12.31 16.90 12.59
N ILE A 449 -11.07 17.18 12.97
CA ILE A 449 -9.93 16.30 12.78
C ILE A 449 -9.46 15.81 14.15
N ILE A 450 -9.33 14.49 14.31
CA ILE A 450 -8.71 13.89 15.50
C ILE A 450 -7.20 13.75 15.26
N SER A 451 -6.41 14.44 16.06
CA SER A 451 -4.96 14.54 15.90
C SER A 451 -4.25 14.91 17.20
N SER A 452 -2.93 14.91 17.16
CA SER A 452 -2.03 15.22 18.26
C SER A 452 -2.08 16.67 18.70
N GLN A 453 -2.18 16.86 20.01
CA GLN A 453 -1.87 18.14 20.64
C GLN A 453 -0.37 18.42 20.68
N GLY A 454 0.00 19.65 20.31
CA GLY A 454 1.36 20.17 20.41
C GLY A 454 1.48 21.22 21.51
N VAL A 455 1.88 22.43 21.17
CA VAL A 455 2.18 23.52 22.12
C VAL A 455 1.05 24.56 22.24
N PHE A 456 1.17 25.44 23.24
CA PHE A 456 0.35 26.65 23.33
C PHE A 456 0.80 27.67 22.27
N LEU A 457 -0.12 28.55 21.83
CA LEU A 457 0.22 29.64 20.92
C LEU A 457 1.09 30.68 21.62
N HIS A 458 2.40 30.65 21.35
CA HIS A 458 3.36 31.64 21.85
C HIS A 458 4.22 32.20 20.73
N ASN A 459 4.69 33.44 20.87
CA ASN A 459 5.72 34.01 20.00
C ASN A 459 7.12 33.79 20.58
N PHE A 460 8.05 33.32 19.75
CA PHE A 460 9.43 33.15 20.18
C PHE A 460 10.11 34.50 20.49
N SER A 461 10.87 34.56 21.57
CA SER A 461 11.70 35.73 21.92
C SER A 461 13.18 35.42 21.86
N ARG A 462 13.65 34.39 22.58
CA ARG A 462 15.07 33.98 22.58
C ARG A 462 15.29 32.63 23.27
N VAL A 463 16.44 32.04 22.99
CA VAL A 463 17.02 30.96 23.80
C VAL A 463 17.51 31.50 25.15
N LYS A 464 17.31 30.75 26.23
CA LYS A 464 17.69 31.15 27.60
C LYS A 464 18.91 30.43 28.18
N GLY A 465 19.26 29.26 27.67
CA GLY A 465 20.22 28.37 28.32
C GLY A 465 19.59 27.22 29.12
N ASP A 466 18.26 27.13 29.13
CA ASP A 466 17.46 26.15 29.87
C ASP A 466 16.70 25.23 28.89
N PRO A 467 16.11 24.11 29.36
CA PRO A 467 15.23 23.25 28.56
C PRO A 467 14.08 24.00 27.86
N VAL A 468 13.57 25.06 28.49
CA VAL A 468 12.42 25.86 28.04
C VAL A 468 12.91 27.18 27.44
N ASP A 469 12.43 27.49 26.24
CA ASP A 469 12.72 28.75 25.57
C ASP A 469 12.01 29.95 26.21
N LYS A 470 12.49 31.17 25.94
CA LYS A 470 11.70 32.36 26.27
C LYS A 470 10.72 32.61 25.15
N CYS A 471 9.45 32.34 25.44
CA CYS A 471 8.34 32.72 24.59
C CYS A 471 7.39 33.70 25.29
N ILE A 472 6.58 34.38 24.48
CA ILE A 472 5.56 35.35 24.89
C ILE A 472 4.21 34.73 24.59
N SER A 473 3.37 34.59 25.63
CA SER A 473 2.03 34.02 25.48
C SER A 473 1.13 34.92 24.65
N MET A 474 0.36 34.32 23.75
CA MET A 474 -0.59 34.99 22.88
C MET A 474 -1.95 34.35 23.05
N PHE A 475 -3.02 35.15 23.14
CA PHE A 475 -4.38 34.60 23.20
C PHE A 475 -4.70 33.84 21.90
N ASP A 476 -5.18 32.61 22.02
CA ASP A 476 -5.63 31.79 20.90
C ASP A 476 -7.16 31.82 20.82
N SER A 477 -7.71 32.44 19.78
CA SER A 477 -9.15 32.58 19.61
C SER A 477 -9.86 31.26 19.32
N VAL A 478 -9.14 30.22 18.89
CA VAL A 478 -9.68 28.90 18.55
C VAL A 478 -9.43 27.92 19.70
N PHE A 479 -8.19 27.82 20.17
CA PHE A 479 -7.79 26.87 21.21
C PHE A 479 -7.81 27.50 22.60
N ASN A 480 -9.01 27.86 23.08
CA ASN A 480 -9.23 28.33 24.45
C ASN A 480 -10.52 27.76 25.06
N VAL A 481 -10.55 27.68 26.40
CA VAL A 481 -11.76 27.35 27.17
C VAL A 481 -12.01 28.50 28.15
N GLY A 482 -13.10 29.23 27.96
CA GLY A 482 -13.46 30.35 28.84
C GLY A 482 -12.42 31.49 28.85
N GLY A 483 -11.74 31.72 27.72
CA GLY A 483 -10.69 32.75 27.61
C GLY A 483 -9.30 32.31 28.11
N VAL A 484 -9.15 31.06 28.55
CA VAL A 484 -7.87 30.46 28.95
C VAL A 484 -7.37 29.57 27.84
N ASN A 485 -6.16 29.80 27.34
CA ASN A 485 -5.59 28.99 26.27
C ASN A 485 -5.43 27.53 26.69
N VAL A 486 -5.71 26.63 25.77
CA VAL A 486 -5.32 25.21 25.82
C VAL A 486 -4.28 24.92 24.73
N ARG A 487 -3.70 23.72 24.71
CA ARG A 487 -2.74 23.34 23.66
C ARG A 487 -3.43 23.24 22.31
N ARG A 488 -2.74 23.69 21.26
CA ARG A 488 -3.21 23.57 19.88
C ARG A 488 -3.12 22.12 19.42
N VAL A 489 -4.03 21.72 18.53
CA VAL A 489 -4.09 20.39 17.92
C VAL A 489 -3.74 20.50 16.45
N ALA A 490 -2.87 19.61 15.95
CA ALA A 490 -2.45 19.63 14.55
C ALA A 490 -3.63 19.35 13.58
N PRO A 491 -3.60 19.89 12.35
CA PRO A 491 -4.75 19.82 11.45
C PRO A 491 -4.86 18.52 10.64
N ARG A 492 -4.03 17.51 10.91
CA ARG A 492 -4.11 16.16 10.34
C ARG A 492 -3.62 15.17 11.38
N ASN A 493 -4.22 13.98 11.42
CA ASN A 493 -3.81 12.89 12.29
C ASN A 493 -2.32 12.51 12.08
N ALA A 494 -1.62 12.17 13.16
CA ALA A 494 -0.20 11.81 13.13
C ALA A 494 -0.03 10.34 12.69
N PRO A 495 0.64 10.06 11.56
CA PRO A 495 0.87 8.68 11.11
C PRO A 495 1.99 8.01 11.93
N SER A 496 2.11 6.68 11.81
CA SER A 496 3.22 5.94 12.40
C SER A 496 4.57 6.33 11.77
N THR A 497 5.62 6.45 12.60
CA THR A 497 7.02 6.61 12.17
C THR A 497 7.71 5.27 11.87
N ILE A 498 7.14 4.14 12.29
CA ILE A 498 7.67 2.81 12.02
C ILE A 498 7.52 2.50 10.53
N ASN A 499 8.57 1.96 9.91
CA ASN A 499 8.68 1.74 8.46
C ASN A 499 8.58 3.01 7.59
N ALA A 500 8.54 4.22 8.17
CA ALA A 500 8.41 5.45 7.38
C ALA A 500 9.62 5.73 6.46
N VAL A 501 10.75 5.06 6.70
CA VAL A 501 11.96 5.11 5.86
C VAL A 501 11.72 4.58 4.44
N PHE A 502 10.73 3.71 4.26
CA PHE A 502 10.38 3.19 2.94
C PHE A 502 9.56 4.19 2.11
N ASN A 503 8.98 5.24 2.72
CA ASN A 503 8.20 6.23 1.99
C ASN A 503 9.10 7.06 1.05
N PHE A 504 8.69 7.19 -0.20
CA PHE A 504 9.37 8.05 -1.16
C PHE A 504 9.25 9.55 -0.79
N ARG A 505 8.06 10.00 -0.40
CA ARG A 505 7.82 11.33 0.18
C ARG A 505 7.09 11.18 1.50
N ASN A 506 7.38 12.04 2.47
CA ASN A 506 6.77 11.98 3.81
C ASN A 506 5.73 13.10 4.03
N PHE A 507 4.95 12.96 5.11
CA PHE A 507 3.64 13.58 5.34
C PHE A 507 2.50 13.02 4.45
N TRP A 508 1.26 13.23 4.89
CA TRP A 508 0.05 12.85 4.15
C TRP A 508 -0.05 13.51 2.76
N ASP A 509 0.48 14.72 2.58
CA ASP A 509 0.47 15.48 1.31
C ASP A 509 1.81 15.41 0.55
N GLY A 510 2.75 14.57 0.98
CA GLY A 510 4.02 14.38 0.27
C GLY A 510 4.94 15.62 0.25
N ARG A 511 4.67 16.66 1.05
CA ARG A 511 5.44 17.91 1.00
C ARG A 511 6.90 17.75 1.43
N ALA A 512 7.24 16.70 2.18
CA ALA A 512 8.63 16.38 2.50
C ALA A 512 9.27 15.63 1.33
N SER A 513 10.20 16.31 0.66
CA SER A 513 10.86 15.83 -0.56
C SER A 513 11.80 14.66 -0.31
N ASN A 514 11.85 13.70 -1.25
CA ASN A 514 12.83 12.61 -1.23
C ASN A 514 14.28 13.09 -1.29
N THR A 515 14.52 14.30 -1.81
CA THR A 515 15.87 14.88 -1.88
C THR A 515 15.98 16.02 -0.89
N PHE A 516 16.68 15.79 0.21
CA PHE A 516 16.89 16.80 1.25
C PHE A 516 17.98 17.80 0.85
N ASN A 517 17.72 19.09 1.05
CA ASN A 517 18.64 20.18 0.75
C ASN A 517 19.47 20.65 1.96
N GLY A 518 19.36 19.97 3.10
CA GLY A 518 20.05 20.33 4.35
C GLY A 518 19.37 21.39 5.20
N VAL A 519 18.29 22.01 4.72
CA VAL A 519 17.70 23.22 5.34
C VAL A 519 16.21 23.07 5.66
N ASN A 520 15.40 22.62 4.70
CA ASN A 520 13.94 22.64 4.83
C ASN A 520 13.26 21.41 4.19
N PRO A 521 11.94 21.20 4.44
CA PRO A 521 11.24 20.02 3.95
C PRO A 521 11.09 19.91 2.42
N PHE A 522 11.19 21.02 1.71
CA PHE A 522 10.85 21.07 0.28
C PHE A 522 12.00 20.62 -0.63
N GLY A 523 13.21 20.52 -0.09
CA GLY A 523 14.34 19.97 -0.82
C GLY A 523 14.68 20.78 -2.07
N LEU A 524 14.86 20.11 -3.20
CA LEU A 524 15.16 20.77 -4.49
C LEU A 524 14.01 21.62 -5.07
N ARG A 525 12.79 21.55 -4.52
CA ARG A 525 11.72 22.48 -4.91
C ARG A 525 11.96 23.91 -4.42
N ASP A 526 12.80 24.07 -3.40
CA ASP A 526 13.24 25.39 -2.97
C ASP A 526 14.24 25.97 -3.97
N THR A 527 13.71 26.73 -4.92
CA THR A 527 14.48 27.46 -5.93
C THR A 527 14.66 28.93 -5.60
N ILE A 528 14.00 29.44 -4.55
CA ILE A 528 13.92 30.87 -4.24
C ILE A 528 14.86 31.27 -3.11
N THR A 529 15.01 30.45 -2.06
CA THR A 529 15.78 30.86 -0.88
C THR A 529 17.28 30.68 -1.06
N GLY A 530 17.71 29.90 -2.06
CA GLY A 530 19.11 29.53 -2.23
C GLY A 530 19.61 28.61 -1.10
N ALA A 531 18.75 27.70 -0.62
CA ALA A 531 19.03 26.76 0.47
C ALA A 531 20.42 26.11 0.31
N ALA A 532 21.29 26.41 1.27
CA ALA A 532 22.67 25.97 1.28
C ALA A 532 23.17 25.85 2.73
N ILE A 533 24.18 25.00 2.90
CA ILE A 533 24.86 24.78 4.18
C ILE A 533 26.28 25.34 4.14
N TRP A 534 26.81 25.74 5.28
CA TRP A 534 28.18 26.23 5.38
C TRP A 534 29.16 25.07 5.33
N LYS A 535 30.05 25.04 4.34
CA LYS A 535 31.10 24.02 4.18
C LYS A 535 32.48 24.67 4.22
N TYR A 536 33.38 24.09 5.00
CA TYR A 536 34.80 24.42 4.95
C TYR A 536 35.48 23.58 3.88
N ASN A 537 35.97 24.21 2.82
CA ASN A 537 36.55 23.52 1.67
C ASN A 537 38.08 23.29 1.77
N GLY A 538 38.65 23.47 2.97
CA GLY A 538 40.10 23.41 3.21
C GLY A 538 40.79 24.78 3.22
N THR A 539 40.18 25.81 2.63
CA THR A 539 40.75 27.17 2.55
C THR A 539 39.79 28.23 3.11
N ALA A 540 38.50 28.11 2.83
CA ALA A 540 37.49 29.06 3.25
C ALA A 540 36.18 28.35 3.62
N ILE A 541 35.34 29.05 4.38
CA ILE A 541 33.96 28.65 4.64
C ILE A 541 33.03 29.27 3.61
N VAL A 542 32.30 28.44 2.88
CA VAL A 542 31.46 28.85 1.76
C VAL A 542 30.07 28.23 1.89
N LEU A 543 29.04 28.97 1.48
CA LEU A 543 27.70 28.39 1.32
C LEU A 543 27.73 27.43 0.14
N THR A 544 27.32 26.19 0.39
CA THR A 544 27.33 25.10 -0.58
C THR A 544 25.92 24.51 -0.66
N PRO A 545 25.23 24.61 -1.80
CA PRO A 545 24.03 23.84 -2.05
C PRO A 545 24.34 22.34 -1.96
N ILE A 546 23.46 21.58 -1.33
CA ILE A 546 23.60 20.13 -1.22
C ILE A 546 22.29 19.44 -1.63
N ALA A 547 22.41 18.18 -2.03
CA ALA A 547 21.29 17.32 -2.35
C ALA A 547 21.59 15.94 -1.78
N ILE A 548 20.71 15.43 -0.94
CA ILE A 548 20.82 14.12 -0.32
C ILE A 548 19.59 13.34 -0.75
N ASP A 549 19.77 12.33 -1.59
CA ASP A 549 18.70 11.46 -2.10
C ASP A 549 18.21 10.46 -1.03
N ASN A 550 17.05 9.84 -1.24
CA ASN A 550 16.43 8.91 -0.29
C ASN A 550 16.36 9.48 1.14
N ALA A 551 16.11 10.80 1.24
CA ALA A 551 16.18 11.57 2.46
C ALA A 551 14.87 12.26 2.84
N SER A 552 13.74 11.64 2.49
CA SER A 552 12.40 12.17 2.79
C SER A 552 12.13 12.34 4.29
N LEU A 553 12.69 11.48 5.14
CA LEU A 553 12.60 11.63 6.59
C LEU A 553 13.44 12.80 7.11
N ALA A 554 14.64 13.02 6.58
CA ALA A 554 15.44 14.20 6.94
C ALA A 554 14.73 15.50 6.55
N SER A 555 14.12 15.53 5.36
CA SER A 555 13.22 16.61 4.93
C SER A 555 12.03 16.77 5.87
N GLN A 556 11.38 15.68 6.29
CA GLN A 556 10.23 15.72 7.19
C GLN A 556 10.61 16.28 8.56
N ALA A 557 11.72 15.82 9.15
CA ALA A 557 12.09 16.07 10.54
C ALA A 557 12.26 17.57 10.84
N VAL A 558 12.75 18.35 9.88
CA VAL A 558 12.98 19.79 10.05
C VAL A 558 11.70 20.63 10.00
N GLY A 559 10.55 20.05 9.66
CA GLY A 559 9.25 20.74 9.64
C GLY A 559 8.66 20.93 11.05
N PRO A 560 8.30 19.86 11.78
CA PRO A 560 7.59 19.95 13.06
C PRO A 560 8.36 20.71 14.14
N ALA A 561 9.69 20.60 14.14
CA ALA A 561 10.56 21.24 15.13
C ALA A 561 10.45 22.78 15.15
N GLY A 562 10.02 23.40 14.04
CA GLY A 562 9.80 24.84 13.91
C GLY A 562 8.32 25.26 13.91
N ASN A 563 7.36 24.33 14.04
CA ASN A 563 5.95 24.60 13.84
C ASN A 563 5.21 24.98 15.14
N SER A 564 4.38 26.03 15.07
CA SER A 564 3.60 26.59 16.20
C SER A 564 2.35 25.82 16.61
N PHE A 565 1.97 24.80 15.85
CA PHE A 565 0.99 23.80 16.26
C PHE A 565 1.63 22.56 16.89
N GLU A 566 2.92 22.31 16.63
CA GLU A 566 3.55 21.03 16.93
C GLU A 566 4.54 21.18 18.10
N MET A 567 5.75 21.68 17.86
CA MET A 567 6.84 21.62 18.86
C MET A 567 7.39 22.98 19.29
N SER A 568 7.03 24.07 18.62
CA SER A 568 7.79 25.32 18.70
C SER A 568 6.92 26.52 19.00
N CYS A 569 7.50 27.55 19.62
CA CYS A 569 6.87 28.87 19.59
C CYS A 569 6.94 29.40 18.15
N ASP A 570 5.99 30.25 17.77
CA ASP A 570 5.95 30.84 16.45
C ASP A 570 7.26 31.57 16.12
N VAL A 571 7.66 31.49 14.85
CA VAL A 571 8.91 32.03 14.26
C VAL A 571 10.25 31.47 14.79
N ARG A 572 10.28 30.49 15.70
CA ARG A 572 11.53 29.86 16.16
C ARG A 572 12.13 28.95 15.09
N ALA A 573 13.40 29.18 14.72
CA ALA A 573 14.08 28.43 13.67
C ALA A 573 14.99 27.30 14.21
N LEU A 574 15.36 26.35 13.35
CA LEU A 574 16.27 25.23 13.68
C LEU A 574 17.63 25.70 14.20
N ILE A 575 18.14 26.83 13.69
CA ILE A 575 19.38 27.43 14.17
C ILE A 575 19.32 27.82 15.66
N ASP A 576 18.15 28.22 16.15
CA ASP A 576 17.93 28.55 17.56
C ASP A 576 17.82 27.29 18.42
N ILE A 577 17.27 26.19 17.88
CA ILE A 577 17.33 24.86 18.53
C ILE A 577 18.79 24.43 18.66
N GLY A 578 19.58 24.53 17.58
CA GLY A 578 21.00 24.22 17.60
C GLY A 578 21.75 25.02 18.65
N ARG A 579 21.51 26.34 18.72
CA ARG A 579 22.04 27.21 19.77
C ARG A 579 21.66 26.72 21.17
N LYS A 580 20.39 26.36 21.39
CA LYS A 580 19.92 25.86 22.68
C LYS A 580 20.60 24.57 23.08
N LEU A 581 20.77 23.62 22.19
CA LEU A 581 21.30 22.30 22.54
C LEU A 581 22.83 22.25 22.58
N ILE A 582 23.52 23.01 21.71
CA ILE A 582 24.98 22.93 21.54
C ILE A 582 25.76 23.88 22.46
N ASN A 583 25.21 25.06 22.75
CA ASN A 583 25.92 26.16 23.41
C ASN A 583 25.48 26.39 24.87
N THR A 584 24.79 25.42 25.46
CA THR A 584 24.29 25.47 26.84
C THR A 584 24.82 24.26 27.61
N ASN A 585 24.56 24.19 28.92
CA ASN A 585 24.92 23.03 29.73
C ASN A 585 23.87 21.90 29.65
N LEU A 586 22.98 21.92 28.65
CA LEU A 586 21.98 20.90 28.46
C LEU A 586 22.63 19.57 28.03
N LYS A 587 22.16 18.49 28.63
CA LYS A 587 22.55 17.14 28.28
C LYS A 587 21.48 16.52 27.40
N PRO A 588 21.84 15.73 26.37
CA PRO A 588 20.89 14.88 25.68
C PRO A 588 20.07 14.06 26.67
N LEU A 589 18.74 14.11 26.52
CA LEU A 589 17.77 13.44 27.38
C LEU A 589 17.88 13.81 28.87
N GLY A 590 18.37 15.02 29.17
CA GLY A 590 18.62 15.47 30.55
C GLY A 590 17.39 15.51 31.46
N GLN A 591 16.18 15.42 30.89
CA GLN A 591 14.91 15.36 31.61
C GLN A 591 14.25 13.98 31.59
N GLN A 592 14.88 12.99 30.95
CA GLN A 592 14.31 11.67 30.67
C GLN A 592 15.23 10.57 31.17
N LEU A 593 14.64 9.55 31.79
CA LEU A 593 15.35 8.33 32.17
C LEU A 593 15.73 7.55 30.92
N VAL A 594 16.96 7.03 30.87
CA VAL A 594 17.41 6.12 29.81
C VAL A 594 17.77 4.78 30.42
N ASP A 595 17.20 3.70 29.87
CA ASP A 595 17.51 2.34 30.33
C ASP A 595 18.96 1.96 29.92
N PRO A 596 19.77 1.40 30.82
CA PRO A 596 21.14 0.96 30.48
C PRO A 596 21.20 -0.15 29.43
N ASN A 597 20.10 -0.89 29.23
CA ASN A 597 19.94 -1.92 28.21
C ASN A 597 19.18 -1.41 26.97
N ASP A 598 18.96 -0.09 26.82
CA ASP A 598 18.46 0.49 25.57
C ASP A 598 19.39 0.07 24.41
N SER A 599 18.79 -0.37 23.31
CA SER A 599 19.49 -1.01 22.19
C SER A 599 20.44 -0.06 21.44
N VAL A 600 20.23 1.25 21.54
CA VAL A 600 21.00 2.29 20.83
C VAL A 600 21.79 3.15 21.82
N LEU A 601 21.15 3.57 22.90
CA LEU A 601 21.67 4.54 23.87
C LEU A 601 22.34 3.89 25.07
N GLY A 602 22.13 2.59 25.34
CA GLY A 602 22.60 1.92 26.56
C GLY A 602 24.12 2.07 26.80
N SER A 603 24.91 2.10 25.72
CA SER A 603 26.37 2.26 25.80
C SER A 603 26.84 3.63 26.34
N ILE A 604 26.00 4.66 26.22
CA ILE A 604 26.23 6.06 26.61
C ILE A 604 25.19 6.59 27.61
N ALA A 605 24.35 5.70 28.16
CA ALA A 605 23.42 6.03 29.23
C ALA A 605 24.18 6.40 30.51
N GLY A 606 23.63 7.32 31.31
CA GLY A 606 24.26 7.84 32.54
C GLY A 606 24.63 6.81 33.61
N SER A 607 24.14 5.57 33.49
CA SER A 607 24.14 4.56 34.55
C SER A 607 24.49 3.15 34.03
N ARG A 608 25.75 2.85 33.65
CA ARG A 608 26.15 1.46 33.40
C ARG A 608 26.03 0.63 34.69
N GLY A 609 25.16 -0.39 34.69
CA GLY A 609 24.97 -1.32 35.82
C GLY A 609 24.17 -0.77 37.01
N LYS A 610 23.35 0.26 36.81
CA LYS A 610 22.50 0.93 37.81
C LYS A 610 21.08 1.14 37.24
N PRO A 611 20.05 1.45 38.06
CA PRO A 611 18.71 1.76 37.54
C PRO A 611 18.75 2.91 36.51
N PRO A 612 17.74 3.03 35.62
CA PRO A 612 17.64 4.12 34.65
C PRO A 612 17.85 5.49 35.30
N SER A 613 18.59 6.36 34.61
CA SER A 613 18.92 7.71 35.11
C SER A 613 18.74 8.77 34.04
N ASN A 614 18.56 10.02 34.47
CA ASN A 614 18.37 11.12 33.53
C ASN A 614 19.63 11.40 32.70
N GLY A 615 19.43 11.47 31.38
CA GLY A 615 20.41 11.94 30.41
C GLY A 615 21.54 10.97 30.07
N LEU A 616 22.29 11.37 29.04
CA LEU A 616 23.44 10.64 28.52
C LEU A 616 24.77 11.16 29.11
N THR A 617 25.83 10.35 29.01
CA THR A 617 27.18 10.71 29.47
C THR A 617 27.93 11.63 28.51
N VAL A 618 27.37 11.90 27.34
CA VAL A 618 27.96 12.71 26.25
C VAL A 618 27.14 13.98 26.03
N THR A 619 27.72 14.99 25.39
CA THR A 619 27.00 16.21 24.98
C THR A 619 26.47 16.10 23.54
N TYR A 620 25.52 16.97 23.15
CA TYR A 620 25.12 17.07 21.74
C TYR A 620 26.29 17.42 20.82
N ARG A 621 27.21 18.26 21.30
CA ARG A 621 28.44 18.61 20.57
C ARG A 621 29.29 17.38 20.31
N ASP A 622 29.53 16.55 21.33
CA ASP A 622 30.33 15.32 21.18
C ASP A 622 29.71 14.38 20.15
N LEU A 623 28.38 14.21 20.20
CA LEU A 623 27.65 13.37 19.25
C LEU A 623 27.74 13.92 17.82
N ILE A 624 27.54 15.23 17.60
CA ILE A 624 27.67 15.85 16.27
C ILE A 624 29.09 15.72 15.73
N GLN A 625 30.10 16.01 16.56
CA GLN A 625 31.51 15.95 16.15
C GLN A 625 31.96 14.54 15.78
N LYS A 626 31.41 13.53 16.46
CA LYS A 626 31.67 12.12 16.15
C LYS A 626 30.91 11.68 14.89
N ALA A 627 29.64 12.05 14.78
CA ALA A 627 28.74 11.62 13.72
C ALA A 627 29.04 12.23 12.35
N PHE A 628 29.43 13.51 12.28
CA PHE A 628 29.50 14.26 11.03
C PHE A 628 30.91 14.74 10.67
N ARG A 629 31.18 14.87 9.37
CA ARG A 629 32.44 15.41 8.84
C ARG A 629 32.72 16.82 9.38
N SER A 630 33.96 17.06 9.80
CA SER A 630 34.41 18.33 10.38
C SER A 630 34.28 19.54 9.46
N GLU A 631 34.20 19.31 8.15
CA GLU A 631 33.95 20.34 7.14
C GLU A 631 32.62 21.08 7.37
N TYR A 632 31.68 20.50 8.13
CA TYR A 632 30.35 21.06 8.36
C TYR A 632 30.15 21.68 9.75
N TRP A 633 31.11 21.58 10.68
CA TRP A 633 30.92 22.08 12.06
C TRP A 633 32.14 22.73 12.72
N SER A 634 33.33 22.63 12.13
CA SER A 634 34.60 22.99 12.80
C SER A 634 34.81 24.49 13.03
N ASN A 635 34.11 25.37 12.31
CA ASN A 635 34.30 26.81 12.43
C ASN A 635 33.44 27.43 13.54
N THR A 636 34.06 28.26 14.37
CA THR A 636 33.39 28.89 15.53
C THR A 636 32.42 30.01 15.14
N LYS A 637 32.52 30.55 13.91
CA LYS A 637 31.65 31.60 13.38
C LYS A 637 31.51 31.49 11.86
N VAL A 638 30.36 31.91 11.33
CA VAL A 638 30.07 32.01 9.89
C VAL A 638 29.29 33.29 9.57
N GLY A 639 29.24 33.69 8.29
CA GLY A 639 28.39 34.78 7.80
C GLY A 639 28.53 36.10 8.60
N ASP A 640 27.42 36.53 9.20
CA ASP A 640 27.29 37.73 10.05
C ASP A 640 28.02 37.63 11.40
N GLN A 641 28.78 36.56 11.62
CA GLN A 641 29.57 36.30 12.83
C GLN A 641 28.71 36.08 14.10
N LYS A 642 27.39 35.88 13.96
CA LYS A 642 26.46 35.68 15.07
C LYS A 642 26.33 34.22 15.51
N TYR A 643 26.49 33.28 14.60
CA TYR A 643 26.35 31.84 14.86
C TYR A 643 27.63 31.09 14.47
N SER A 644 27.92 30.02 15.19
CA SER A 644 28.92 29.02 14.79
C SER A 644 28.44 28.21 13.61
N GLN A 645 29.36 27.58 12.89
CA GLN A 645 29.02 26.71 11.76
C GLN A 645 28.11 25.57 12.20
N MET A 646 28.36 24.99 13.39
CA MET A 646 27.55 23.91 13.94
C MET A 646 26.11 24.32 14.22
N GLU A 647 25.89 25.54 14.74
CA GLU A 647 24.53 26.08 14.93
C GLU A 647 23.86 26.34 13.58
N SER A 648 24.55 27.01 12.66
CA SER A 648 23.99 27.36 11.35
C SER A 648 23.60 26.15 10.50
N ASN A 649 24.35 25.06 10.60
CA ASN A 649 24.06 23.81 9.90
C ASN A 649 23.20 22.84 10.72
N PHE A 650 22.59 23.28 11.83
CA PHE A 650 21.90 22.35 12.73
C PHE A 650 20.75 21.57 12.05
N SER A 651 20.07 22.17 11.06
CA SER A 651 19.05 21.47 10.26
C SER A 651 19.59 20.24 9.53
N LEU A 652 20.83 20.28 9.03
CA LEU A 652 21.49 19.13 8.39
C LEU A 652 21.71 18.00 9.39
N PHE A 653 22.27 18.33 10.56
CA PHE A 653 22.55 17.33 11.60
C PHE A 653 21.27 16.74 12.17
N PHE A 654 20.28 17.60 12.43
CA PHE A 654 18.98 17.20 12.96
C PHE A 654 18.27 16.26 11.98
N GLY A 655 18.10 16.68 10.72
CA GLY A 655 17.40 15.89 9.70
C GLY A 655 18.04 14.52 9.48
N LEU A 656 19.35 14.48 9.20
CA LEU A 656 20.04 13.21 8.94
C LEU A 656 20.07 12.29 10.16
N SER A 657 20.26 12.83 11.36
CA SER A 657 20.28 11.98 12.57
C SER A 657 18.91 11.36 12.83
N ILE A 658 17.83 12.14 12.74
CA ILE A 658 16.45 11.63 12.90
C ILE A 658 16.15 10.55 11.86
N GLN A 659 16.45 10.81 10.57
CA GLN A 659 16.28 9.82 9.52
C GLN A 659 17.05 8.52 9.79
N LEU A 660 18.31 8.63 10.20
CA LEU A 660 19.12 7.45 10.48
C LEU A 660 18.57 6.67 11.67
N TYR A 661 18.03 7.33 12.70
CA TYR A 661 17.32 6.63 13.77
C TYR A 661 16.04 5.96 13.26
N GLU A 662 15.16 6.69 12.56
CA GLU A 662 13.91 6.13 12.03
C GLU A 662 14.15 5.01 11.00
N SER A 663 15.29 5.00 10.31
CA SER A 663 15.73 3.89 9.44
C SER A 663 15.97 2.57 10.18
N THR A 664 16.12 2.62 11.51
CA THR A 664 16.22 1.43 12.36
C THR A 664 14.86 0.89 12.80
N LEU A 665 13.79 1.68 12.70
CA LEU A 665 12.45 1.32 13.14
C LEU A 665 11.72 0.48 12.08
N VAL A 666 12.26 -0.70 11.80
CA VAL A 666 11.76 -1.61 10.77
C VAL A 666 11.02 -2.80 11.38
N SER A 667 9.75 -2.94 11.00
CA SER A 667 8.81 -3.97 11.48
C SER A 667 8.61 -5.05 10.41
N ASP A 668 9.63 -5.89 10.26
CA ASP A 668 9.78 -6.95 9.24
C ASP A 668 9.59 -8.39 9.77
N ASN A 669 8.95 -8.56 10.93
CA ASN A 669 8.76 -9.88 11.55
C ASN A 669 7.32 -10.12 12.05
N THR A 670 6.35 -9.66 11.28
CA THR A 670 4.93 -9.93 11.51
C THR A 670 4.59 -11.42 11.22
N PRO A 671 3.47 -11.96 11.73
CA PRO A 671 2.94 -13.25 11.29
C PRO A 671 2.82 -13.36 9.75
N PHE A 672 2.45 -12.27 9.09
CA PHE A 672 2.42 -12.21 7.63
C PHE A 672 3.81 -12.34 6.97
N ASP A 673 4.86 -11.69 7.50
CA ASP A 673 6.22 -11.87 6.98
C ASP A 673 6.68 -13.31 7.10
N GLN A 674 6.45 -13.93 8.26
CA GLN A 674 6.80 -15.33 8.50
C GLN A 674 6.08 -16.25 7.54
N PHE A 675 4.81 -15.95 7.23
CA PHE A 675 4.03 -16.69 6.23
C PHE A 675 4.62 -16.57 4.84
N MET A 676 4.98 -15.36 4.40
CA MET A 676 5.65 -15.13 3.12
C MET A 676 7.07 -15.71 3.05
N GLU A 677 7.71 -15.94 4.19
CA GLU A 677 9.00 -16.64 4.34
C GLU A 677 8.87 -18.17 4.35
N GLY A 678 7.65 -18.71 4.18
CA GLY A 678 7.38 -20.14 4.06
C GLY A 678 6.82 -20.81 5.32
N ASN A 679 6.63 -20.08 6.43
CA ASN A 679 5.94 -20.62 7.60
C ASN A 679 4.41 -20.59 7.38
N THR A 680 3.88 -21.61 6.70
CA THR A 680 2.45 -21.71 6.35
C THR A 680 1.50 -21.76 7.56
N LYS A 681 2.03 -21.94 8.78
CA LYS A 681 1.26 -21.92 10.04
C LYS A 681 1.29 -20.58 10.76
N ALA A 682 2.03 -19.59 10.28
CA ALA A 682 2.09 -18.27 10.90
C ALA A 682 0.75 -17.51 10.81
N LEU A 683 -0.03 -17.76 9.74
CA LEU A 683 -1.40 -17.26 9.60
C LEU A 683 -2.43 -18.34 9.93
N THR A 684 -3.44 -17.96 10.70
CA THR A 684 -4.65 -18.77 10.91
C THR A 684 -5.45 -18.92 9.62
N PRO A 685 -6.35 -19.91 9.51
CA PRO A 685 -7.21 -20.06 8.33
C PRO A 685 -8.06 -18.81 8.01
N SER A 686 -8.54 -18.10 9.03
CA SER A 686 -9.27 -16.84 8.84
C SER A 686 -8.38 -15.74 8.27
N GLN A 687 -7.15 -15.60 8.76
CA GLN A 687 -6.16 -14.66 8.22
C GLN A 687 -5.79 -14.96 6.76
N GLN A 688 -5.67 -16.23 6.38
CA GLN A 688 -5.40 -16.61 5.00
C GLN A 688 -6.58 -16.28 4.06
N ARG A 689 -7.82 -16.49 4.51
CA ARG A 689 -9.01 -16.01 3.78
C ARG A 689 -9.02 -14.48 3.68
N GLY A 690 -8.66 -13.79 4.76
CA GLY A 690 -8.55 -12.34 4.79
C GLY A 690 -7.50 -11.79 3.82
N LEU A 691 -6.34 -12.45 3.70
CA LEU A 691 -5.32 -12.13 2.71
C LEU A 691 -5.87 -12.27 1.28
N ALA A 692 -6.67 -13.29 1.00
CA ALA A 692 -7.30 -13.42 -0.32
C ALA A 692 -8.38 -12.39 -0.58
N VAL A 693 -9.15 -11.98 0.45
CA VAL A 693 -10.05 -10.81 0.33
C VAL A 693 -9.22 -9.56 0.03
N PHE A 694 -8.12 -9.34 0.75
CA PHE A 694 -7.23 -8.19 0.57
C PHE A 694 -6.65 -8.10 -0.84
N ALA A 695 -6.19 -9.22 -1.39
CA ALA A 695 -5.61 -9.31 -2.73
C ALA A 695 -6.64 -9.38 -3.87
N GLY A 696 -7.87 -9.80 -3.58
CA GLY A 696 -8.95 -9.98 -4.55
C GLY A 696 -10.09 -8.98 -4.35
N GLN A 697 -11.25 -9.47 -3.90
CA GLN A 697 -12.50 -8.71 -3.84
C GLN A 697 -12.42 -7.41 -3.03
N GLY A 698 -11.56 -7.34 -2.02
CA GLY A 698 -11.32 -6.14 -1.22
C GLY A 698 -10.51 -5.07 -1.94
N ARG A 699 -9.86 -5.40 -3.07
CA ARG A 699 -9.04 -4.52 -3.93
C ARG A 699 -7.92 -3.78 -3.23
N CYS A 700 -7.60 -4.15 -1.98
CA CYS A 700 -6.69 -3.42 -1.12
C CYS A 700 -5.27 -3.41 -1.68
N ILE A 701 -4.85 -4.51 -2.30
CA ILE A 701 -3.54 -4.66 -2.95
C ILE A 701 -3.33 -3.64 -4.07
N GLY A 702 -4.38 -3.09 -4.67
CA GLY A 702 -4.28 -2.06 -5.70
C GLY A 702 -3.54 -0.80 -5.24
N CYS A 703 -3.62 -0.44 -3.97
CA CYS A 703 -2.86 0.67 -3.38
C CYS A 703 -1.83 0.21 -2.34
N HIS A 704 -2.11 -0.92 -1.65
CA HIS A 704 -1.28 -1.49 -0.60
C HIS A 704 -0.50 -2.73 -1.08
N SER A 705 0.22 -2.57 -2.19
CA SER A 705 1.01 -3.64 -2.82
C SER A 705 2.43 -3.77 -2.26
N GLY A 706 3.12 -4.83 -2.69
CA GLY A 706 4.53 -5.06 -2.38
C GLY A 706 4.83 -5.43 -0.92
N PRO A 707 6.11 -5.69 -0.59
CA PRO A 707 6.57 -5.96 0.77
C PRO A 707 6.27 -4.85 1.79
N GLU A 708 6.28 -3.60 1.31
CA GLU A 708 6.06 -2.40 2.11
C GLU A 708 4.57 -2.15 2.42
N LEU A 709 3.64 -2.85 1.74
CA LEU A 709 2.18 -2.66 1.82
C LEU A 709 1.75 -1.22 1.50
N THR A 710 2.41 -0.61 0.52
CA THR A 710 2.11 0.73 0.01
C THR A 710 2.76 0.96 -1.35
N LYS A 711 2.02 1.61 -2.25
CA LYS A 711 2.52 2.16 -3.51
C LYS A 711 3.34 3.45 -3.36
N ALA A 712 3.27 4.13 -2.20
CA ALA A 712 4.05 5.34 -1.95
C ALA A 712 5.51 5.07 -1.52
N SER A 713 6.01 3.83 -1.72
CA SER A 713 7.36 3.43 -1.32
C SER A 713 8.40 3.85 -2.34
N VAL A 714 9.67 3.95 -1.92
CA VAL A 714 10.81 4.22 -2.82
C VAL A 714 10.86 3.21 -3.96
N ASN A 715 10.65 1.92 -3.67
CA ASN A 715 10.68 0.87 -4.69
C ASN A 715 9.56 1.02 -5.71
N SER A 716 8.32 1.24 -5.26
CA SER A 716 7.17 1.38 -6.17
C SER A 716 7.29 2.64 -7.02
N VAL A 717 7.60 3.79 -6.40
CA VAL A 717 7.73 5.09 -7.09
C VAL A 717 8.93 5.14 -8.04
N SER A 718 10.01 4.39 -7.75
CA SER A 718 11.18 4.29 -8.65
C SER A 718 10.89 3.56 -9.96
N VAL A 719 9.88 2.67 -9.95
CA VAL A 719 9.41 1.97 -11.15
C VAL A 719 8.45 2.86 -11.93
N GLU A 720 7.49 3.47 -11.24
CA GLU A 720 6.47 4.31 -11.86
C GLU A 720 6.19 5.52 -10.96
N ARG A 721 6.64 6.70 -11.37
CA ARG A 721 6.53 7.91 -10.52
C ARG A 721 5.24 8.69 -10.75
N LEU A 722 4.81 8.73 -12.00
CA LEU A 722 3.59 9.38 -12.45
C LEU A 722 2.77 8.34 -13.20
N GLU A 723 1.51 8.21 -12.81
CA GLU A 723 0.58 7.22 -13.33
C GLU A 723 -0.53 7.94 -14.14
N ARG A 724 -1.13 7.25 -15.11
CA ARG A 724 -2.33 7.69 -15.83
C ARG A 724 -3.47 6.73 -15.49
N MET A 725 -4.62 7.24 -15.06
CA MET A 725 -5.74 6.41 -14.60
C MET A 725 -7.07 6.98 -15.05
N ILE A 726 -8.02 6.07 -15.29
CA ILE A 726 -9.44 6.39 -15.44
C ILE A 726 -10.00 6.62 -14.04
N MET A 727 -10.51 7.82 -13.78
CA MET A 727 -11.08 8.21 -12.50
C MET A 727 -12.49 7.64 -12.31
N GLY A 728 -13.04 7.76 -11.11
CA GLY A 728 -14.39 7.29 -10.79
C GLY A 728 -15.51 7.83 -11.70
N ASP A 729 -15.32 8.99 -12.35
CA ASP A 729 -16.27 9.57 -13.32
C ASP A 729 -16.07 9.08 -14.77
N GLY A 730 -15.10 8.19 -15.00
CA GLY A 730 -14.72 7.69 -16.33
C GLY A 730 -13.77 8.62 -17.10
N GLY A 731 -13.40 9.78 -16.56
CA GLY A 731 -12.40 10.67 -17.15
C GLY A 731 -10.97 10.17 -16.93
N CYS A 732 -10.05 10.50 -17.83
CA CYS A 732 -8.62 10.18 -17.65
C CYS A 732 -7.86 11.32 -16.99
N ALA A 733 -6.95 11.02 -16.05
CA ALA A 733 -6.06 12.01 -15.44
C ALA A 733 -4.65 11.44 -15.18
N VAL A 734 -3.66 12.35 -15.06
CA VAL A 734 -2.31 12.06 -14.56
C VAL A 734 -2.27 12.30 -13.05
N TYR A 735 -1.62 11.43 -12.30
CA TYR A 735 -1.48 11.57 -10.84
C TYR A 735 -0.12 11.06 -10.37
N ASP A 736 0.18 11.29 -9.09
CA ASP A 736 1.43 10.85 -8.46
C ASP A 736 1.22 9.45 -7.88
N ASN A 737 2.08 8.49 -8.24
CA ASN A 737 1.99 7.12 -7.70
C ASN A 737 1.97 7.13 -6.16
N GLY A 738 1.03 6.38 -5.58
CA GLY A 738 0.89 6.22 -4.15
C GLY A 738 0.08 7.33 -3.47
N PHE A 739 -0.49 8.28 -4.22
CA PHE A 739 -1.37 9.32 -3.70
C PHE A 739 -2.78 9.22 -4.30
N TYR A 740 -3.76 8.88 -3.46
CA TYR A 740 -5.13 8.61 -3.91
C TYR A 740 -6.16 9.39 -3.11
N ASN A 741 -7.28 9.71 -3.76
CA ASN A 741 -8.48 10.22 -3.10
C ASN A 741 -9.46 9.06 -2.95
N ILE A 742 -9.79 8.72 -1.71
CA ILE A 742 -10.66 7.60 -1.36
C ILE A 742 -12.01 8.05 -0.78
N GLY A 743 -12.31 9.35 -0.82
CA GLY A 743 -13.60 9.87 -0.33
C GLY A 743 -13.73 9.97 1.19
N VAL A 744 -12.64 10.21 1.94
CA VAL A 744 -12.72 10.40 3.41
C VAL A 744 -13.47 11.69 3.78
N ARG A 745 -13.20 12.79 3.04
CA ARG A 745 -13.82 14.11 3.17
C ARG A 745 -14.05 14.72 1.78
N PRO A 746 -14.93 15.72 1.64
CA PRO A 746 -14.96 16.56 0.45
C PRO A 746 -13.57 17.12 0.11
N SER A 747 -13.15 16.98 -1.15
CA SER A 747 -11.76 17.30 -1.57
C SER A 747 -11.34 18.75 -1.33
N LEU A 748 -12.28 19.69 -1.18
CA LEU A 748 -11.99 21.10 -0.94
C LEU A 748 -11.78 21.45 0.53
N GLU A 749 -12.15 20.57 1.47
CA GLU A 749 -11.88 20.78 2.89
C GLU A 749 -10.41 20.52 3.23
N ASP A 750 -9.78 19.57 2.55
CA ASP A 750 -8.34 19.39 2.56
C ASP A 750 -7.86 18.93 1.19
N VAL A 751 -7.20 19.84 0.47
CA VAL A 751 -6.72 19.60 -0.90
C VAL A 751 -5.55 18.60 -0.95
N GLY A 752 -4.95 18.23 0.18
CA GLY A 752 -3.90 17.21 0.24
C GLY A 752 -2.69 17.59 -0.61
N LEU A 753 -2.30 16.68 -1.50
CA LEU A 753 -1.20 16.87 -2.46
C LEU A 753 -1.48 18.01 -3.48
N GLY A 754 -2.74 18.41 -3.67
CA GLY A 754 -3.13 19.51 -4.56
C GLY A 754 -2.76 20.90 -4.03
N GLY A 755 -2.14 21.00 -2.84
CA GLY A 755 -1.61 22.24 -2.31
C GLY A 755 -0.33 22.72 -3.00
N THR A 756 0.16 23.88 -2.55
CA THR A 756 1.43 24.47 -2.99
C THR A 756 2.42 24.59 -1.84
N ASP A 757 3.71 24.58 -2.16
CA ASP A 757 4.76 24.95 -1.21
C ASP A 757 4.75 26.48 -0.92
N PRO A 758 5.52 26.97 0.06
CA PRO A 758 5.63 28.40 0.37
C PRO A 758 6.19 29.29 -0.75
N PHE A 759 6.70 28.69 -1.83
CA PHE A 759 7.26 29.36 -2.99
C PHE A 759 6.26 29.47 -4.15
N GLY A 760 5.08 28.88 -3.98
CA GLY A 760 4.01 28.85 -4.99
C GLY A 760 4.12 27.69 -5.98
N ASN A 761 5.03 26.74 -5.79
CA ASN A 761 5.12 25.56 -6.64
C ASN A 761 4.11 24.48 -6.20
N PRO A 762 3.55 23.68 -7.13
CA PRO A 762 2.75 22.51 -6.78
C PRO A 762 3.52 21.52 -5.88
N LEU A 763 2.83 20.92 -4.90
CA LEU A 763 3.42 19.82 -4.11
C LEU A 763 3.52 18.53 -4.92
N SER A 764 2.57 18.30 -5.83
CA SER A 764 2.53 17.16 -6.74
C SER A 764 3.65 17.19 -7.78
N ASP A 765 4.24 16.04 -8.04
CA ASP A 765 5.19 15.82 -9.11
C ASP A 765 4.51 15.95 -10.49
N SER A 766 3.25 15.50 -10.64
CA SER A 766 2.42 15.70 -11.83
C SER A 766 2.18 17.18 -12.14
N GLY A 767 1.87 18.00 -11.13
CA GLY A 767 1.76 19.46 -11.28
C GLY A 767 3.09 20.11 -11.65
N MET A 768 4.21 19.68 -11.05
CA MET A 768 5.55 20.14 -11.44
C MET A 768 5.87 19.78 -12.91
N ALA A 769 5.44 18.59 -13.36
CA ALA A 769 5.61 18.14 -14.74
C ALA A 769 4.76 18.97 -15.72
N GLN A 770 3.54 19.33 -15.34
CA GLN A 770 2.67 20.21 -16.13
C GLN A 770 3.30 21.60 -16.34
N LEU A 771 4.07 22.09 -15.37
CA LEU A 771 4.82 23.35 -15.47
C LEU A 771 6.17 23.22 -16.19
N GLY A 772 6.56 22.01 -16.64
CA GLY A 772 7.87 21.75 -17.23
C GLY A 772 9.04 21.87 -16.25
N MET A 773 8.75 21.82 -14.93
CA MET A 773 9.72 21.96 -13.85
C MET A 773 10.09 20.62 -13.20
N PHE A 774 9.61 19.51 -13.77
CA PHE A 774 9.91 18.18 -13.29
C PHE A 774 11.30 17.73 -13.74
N THR A 775 12.16 17.42 -12.77
CA THR A 775 13.55 17.02 -12.99
C THR A 775 13.74 15.57 -12.59
N ASP A 776 13.30 14.65 -13.44
CA ASP A 776 13.69 13.23 -13.34
C ASP A 776 14.35 12.79 -14.65
N PRO A 777 15.68 12.53 -14.65
CA PRO A 777 16.40 12.13 -15.85
C PRO A 777 16.00 10.73 -16.36
N ASN A 778 15.31 9.92 -15.55
CA ASN A 778 14.88 8.56 -15.89
C ASN A 778 13.44 8.50 -16.41
N LEU A 779 12.63 9.56 -16.22
CA LEU A 779 11.30 9.65 -16.83
C LEU A 779 11.35 10.51 -18.10
N GLN A 780 11.27 9.85 -19.26
CA GLN A 780 10.91 10.56 -20.51
C GLN A 780 9.55 11.24 -20.30
N THR A 781 9.42 12.49 -20.75
CA THR A 781 8.23 13.32 -20.56
C THR A 781 6.94 12.52 -20.82
N PRO A 782 6.06 12.34 -19.82
CA PRO A 782 4.95 11.37 -19.89
C PRO A 782 3.84 11.77 -20.85
N PHE A 783 3.93 12.93 -21.52
CA PHE A 783 2.85 13.57 -22.27
C PHE A 783 2.80 13.24 -23.78
N GLY A 784 3.63 12.29 -24.25
CA GLY A 784 3.87 12.09 -25.69
C GLY A 784 3.21 10.90 -26.40
N MET A 785 2.49 9.99 -25.72
CA MET A 785 2.12 8.68 -26.32
C MET A 785 0.63 8.35 -26.42
N PHE A 786 -0.30 9.17 -25.91
CA PHE A 786 -1.74 8.91 -26.00
C PHE A 786 -2.51 10.16 -26.49
N PRO A 787 -3.16 10.12 -27.66
CA PRO A 787 -3.93 11.27 -28.17
C PRO A 787 -5.28 11.51 -27.46
N THR A 788 -5.67 10.71 -26.46
CA THR A 788 -7.03 10.72 -25.87
C THR A 788 -7.14 11.14 -24.40
N CYS A 789 -6.06 11.09 -23.61
CA CYS A 789 -6.07 11.62 -22.24
C CYS A 789 -5.69 13.10 -22.25
N ASP A 790 -6.57 13.97 -21.76
CA ASP A 790 -6.26 15.38 -21.58
C ASP A 790 -5.04 15.56 -20.64
N SER A 791 -4.42 16.72 -20.71
CA SER A 791 -3.42 17.25 -19.77
C SER A 791 -3.91 17.43 -18.32
N ARG A 792 -5.10 16.88 -17.97
CA ARG A 792 -5.68 16.95 -16.63
C ARG A 792 -4.80 16.20 -15.63
N ILE A 793 -4.44 16.88 -14.55
CA ILE A 793 -3.85 16.26 -13.37
C ILE A 793 -4.93 16.03 -12.30
N ASN A 794 -4.76 14.97 -11.51
CA ASN A 794 -5.61 14.68 -10.36
C ASN A 794 -4.76 14.62 -9.08
N VAL A 795 -4.85 15.70 -8.31
CA VAL A 795 -4.05 15.92 -7.10
C VAL A 795 -4.88 16.40 -5.91
N THR A 796 -6.11 16.88 -6.17
CA THR A 796 -6.95 17.50 -5.15
C THR A 796 -7.62 16.44 -4.27
N GLY A 797 -7.41 16.53 -2.97
CA GLY A 797 -7.92 15.57 -1.98
C GLY A 797 -7.21 14.21 -2.04
N THR A 798 -6.05 14.13 -2.70
CA THR A 798 -5.23 12.92 -2.70
C THR A 798 -4.24 12.95 -1.55
N PHE A 799 -4.06 11.79 -0.91
CA PHE A 799 -3.15 11.61 0.22
C PHE A 799 -2.30 10.38 0.03
N LYS A 800 -1.11 10.42 0.64
CA LYS A 800 -0.15 9.31 0.62
C LYS A 800 -0.78 8.06 1.19
N THR A 801 -0.72 6.96 0.45
CA THR A 801 -1.12 5.63 0.90
C THR A 801 -0.22 5.19 2.06
N PRO A 802 -0.76 5.01 3.28
CA PRO A 802 0.04 4.57 4.41
C PRO A 802 0.39 3.09 4.27
N GLY A 803 1.55 2.68 4.78
CA GLY A 803 1.82 1.25 5.00
C GLY A 803 0.88 0.68 6.06
N LEU A 804 0.51 -0.60 5.95
CA LEU A 804 -0.46 -1.25 6.83
C LEU A 804 0.16 -2.07 7.98
N ARG A 805 1.48 -2.05 8.11
CA ARG A 805 2.18 -2.75 9.19
C ARG A 805 1.88 -2.08 10.53
N ASN A 806 1.56 -2.88 11.53
CA ASN A 806 1.11 -2.45 12.88
C ASN A 806 -0.19 -1.63 12.90
N VAL A 807 -1.03 -1.73 11.86
CA VAL A 807 -2.28 -0.95 11.75
C VAL A 807 -3.25 -1.17 12.93
N GLU A 808 -3.16 -2.30 13.62
CA GLU A 808 -3.88 -2.56 14.87
C GLU A 808 -3.59 -1.51 15.97
N LEU A 809 -2.36 -0.98 16.02
CA LEU A 809 -1.85 -0.16 17.13
C LEU A 809 -1.81 1.34 16.82
N THR A 810 -2.26 1.76 15.63
CA THR A 810 -2.05 3.12 15.10
C THR A 810 -3.36 3.85 14.79
N GLY A 811 -4.45 3.48 15.46
CA GLY A 811 -5.69 4.26 15.44
C GLY A 811 -5.55 5.59 16.21
N PRO A 812 -6.47 6.56 16.01
CA PRO A 812 -7.58 6.51 15.05
C PRO A 812 -7.08 6.59 13.60
N TYR A 813 -7.92 6.22 12.65
CA TYR A 813 -7.52 5.95 11.27
C TYR A 813 -7.80 7.11 10.29
N PHE A 814 -7.12 7.06 9.14
CA PHE A 814 -7.07 8.08 8.08
C PHE A 814 -6.37 9.38 8.48
N HIS A 815 -6.15 10.26 7.50
CA HIS A 815 -5.50 11.56 7.68
C HIS A 815 -6.30 12.51 8.59
N ASN A 816 -7.60 12.25 8.78
CA ASN A 816 -8.47 13.02 9.68
C ASN A 816 -8.72 12.33 11.04
N GLY A 817 -8.25 11.10 11.25
CA GLY A 817 -8.51 10.35 12.48
C GLY A 817 -9.99 10.00 12.67
N GLY A 818 -10.77 9.86 11.58
CA GLY A 818 -12.23 9.78 11.62
C GLY A 818 -12.85 8.43 12.01
N GLN A 819 -12.05 7.36 12.10
CA GLN A 819 -12.50 6.01 12.47
C GLN A 819 -11.69 5.50 13.67
N ALA A 820 -12.33 4.80 14.60
CA ALA A 820 -11.69 4.27 15.80
C ALA A 820 -11.23 2.80 15.66
N THR A 821 -11.88 2.00 14.81
CA THR A 821 -11.62 0.56 14.70
C THR A 821 -11.31 0.12 13.27
N LEU A 822 -10.65 -1.03 13.12
CA LEU A 822 -10.40 -1.62 11.80
C LEU A 822 -11.70 -2.04 11.10
N TRP A 823 -12.73 -2.44 11.86
CA TRP A 823 -14.05 -2.72 11.29
C TRP A 823 -14.64 -1.48 10.62
N GLN A 824 -14.61 -0.34 11.30
CA GLN A 824 -15.09 0.93 10.75
C GLN A 824 -14.34 1.33 9.47
N VAL A 825 -13.02 1.07 9.40
CA VAL A 825 -12.21 1.23 8.17
C VAL A 825 -12.65 0.27 7.07
N VAL A 826 -12.87 -1.01 7.36
CA VAL A 826 -13.33 -1.99 6.37
C VAL A 826 -14.73 -1.65 5.85
N GLU A 827 -15.65 -1.21 6.71
CA GLU A 827 -16.97 -0.73 6.28
C GLU A 827 -16.85 0.50 5.38
N PHE A 828 -15.91 1.41 5.67
CA PHE A 828 -15.64 2.58 4.83
C PHE A 828 -15.30 2.19 3.40
N TYR A 829 -14.37 1.25 3.23
CA TYR A 829 -14.05 0.75 1.89
C TYR A 829 -15.20 -0.04 1.29
N ASN A 830 -15.89 -0.86 2.07
CA ASN A 830 -16.99 -1.70 1.59
C ASN A 830 -18.14 -0.87 0.98
N ARG A 831 -18.43 0.32 1.55
CA ARG A 831 -19.45 1.24 1.02
C ARG A 831 -18.97 2.17 -0.11
N GLY A 832 -17.67 2.17 -0.44
CA GLY A 832 -17.08 3.04 -1.48
C GLY A 832 -16.66 4.43 -0.99
N GLY A 833 -16.36 4.58 0.30
CA GLY A 833 -15.99 5.85 0.94
C GLY A 833 -17.19 6.69 1.38
N ASP A 834 -16.95 7.69 2.23
CA ASP A 834 -18.01 8.53 2.82
C ASP A 834 -18.50 9.61 1.83
N PHE A 835 -17.59 10.12 1.01
CA PHE A 835 -17.83 11.20 0.03
C PHE A 835 -17.46 10.78 -1.40
N GLY A 836 -17.51 9.48 -1.71
CA GLY A 836 -17.14 8.93 -3.02
C GLY A 836 -17.83 9.64 -4.18
N GLN A 837 -19.16 9.79 -4.11
CA GLN A 837 -19.94 10.46 -5.16
C GLN A 837 -19.62 11.96 -5.30
N GLN A 838 -19.35 12.66 -4.20
CA GLN A 838 -18.97 14.07 -4.24
C GLN A 838 -17.57 14.26 -4.82
N ASN A 839 -16.68 13.31 -4.58
CA ASN A 839 -15.30 13.32 -5.08
C ASN A 839 -15.13 12.57 -6.40
N ILE A 840 -16.20 12.12 -7.07
CA ILE A 840 -16.15 11.14 -8.17
C ILE A 840 -15.17 11.50 -9.29
N ALA A 841 -14.99 12.79 -9.59
CA ALA A 841 -14.06 13.27 -10.61
C ALA A 841 -12.58 13.14 -10.25
N ASN A 842 -12.27 12.99 -8.96
CA ASN A 842 -10.92 12.79 -8.44
C ASN A 842 -10.76 11.46 -7.68
N LEU A 843 -11.85 10.71 -7.48
CA LEU A 843 -11.89 9.46 -6.74
C LEU A 843 -11.13 8.37 -7.51
N ASP A 844 -10.31 7.61 -6.79
CA ASP A 844 -9.67 6.42 -7.32
C ASP A 844 -10.74 5.40 -7.79
N PRO A 845 -10.63 4.83 -9.00
CA PRO A 845 -11.63 3.93 -9.59
C PRO A 845 -11.79 2.60 -8.84
N LEU A 846 -10.80 2.17 -8.04
CA LEU A 846 -10.92 0.97 -7.23
C LEU A 846 -11.85 1.19 -6.03
N ILE A 847 -12.12 2.44 -5.66
CA ILE A 847 -13.02 2.81 -4.58
C ILE A 847 -14.47 2.77 -5.09
N GLY A 848 -15.16 1.70 -4.71
CA GLY A 848 -16.56 1.45 -5.02
C GLY A 848 -17.16 0.46 -4.03
N ASN A 849 -18.40 0.04 -4.27
CA ASN A 849 -19.04 -0.96 -3.41
C ASN A 849 -18.35 -2.33 -3.58
N LEU A 850 -17.70 -2.82 -2.51
CA LEU A 850 -16.97 -4.09 -2.55
C LEU A 850 -17.89 -5.31 -2.32
N GLN A 851 -19.09 -5.09 -1.80
CA GLN A 851 -20.09 -6.12 -1.49
C GLN A 851 -19.52 -7.27 -0.63
N LEU A 852 -18.62 -6.93 0.30
CA LEU A 852 -18.09 -7.89 1.25
C LEU A 852 -19.16 -8.30 2.25
N THR A 853 -19.31 -9.61 2.43
CA THR A 853 -20.12 -10.18 3.52
C THR A 853 -19.46 -9.91 4.89
N ASP A 854 -20.22 -9.98 5.97
CA ASP A 854 -19.67 -9.85 7.33
C ASP A 854 -18.57 -10.87 7.64
N GLY A 855 -18.68 -12.08 7.09
CA GLY A 855 -17.64 -13.11 7.18
C GLY A 855 -16.34 -12.67 6.50
N GLN A 856 -16.43 -12.10 5.29
CA GLN A 856 -15.26 -11.57 4.56
C GLN A 856 -14.66 -10.34 5.24
N LYS A 857 -15.49 -9.43 5.78
CA LYS A 857 -15.02 -8.29 6.58
C LYS A 857 -14.27 -8.77 7.83
N THR A 858 -14.81 -9.77 8.53
CA THR A 858 -14.17 -10.40 9.69
C THR A 858 -12.82 -11.01 9.32
N ASP A 859 -12.77 -11.81 8.26
CA ASP A 859 -11.54 -12.42 7.77
C ASP A 859 -10.50 -11.34 7.37
N LEU A 860 -10.92 -10.27 6.71
CA LEU A 860 -10.06 -9.14 6.33
C LEU A 860 -9.49 -8.42 7.56
N VAL A 861 -10.32 -8.10 8.57
CA VAL A 861 -9.82 -7.51 9.83
C VAL A 861 -8.83 -8.47 10.50
N ASN A 862 -9.11 -9.77 10.56
CA ASN A 862 -8.17 -10.76 11.09
C ASN A 862 -6.82 -10.74 10.36
N PHE A 863 -6.83 -10.62 9.02
CA PHE A 863 -5.62 -10.46 8.23
C PHE A 863 -4.87 -9.17 8.60
N LEU A 864 -5.54 -8.03 8.73
CA LEU A 864 -4.90 -6.78 9.15
C LEU A 864 -4.22 -6.88 10.51
N LEU A 865 -4.79 -7.64 11.46
CA LEU A 865 -4.16 -7.95 12.75
C LEU A 865 -2.89 -8.79 12.61
N SER A 866 -2.78 -9.59 11.55
CA SER A 866 -1.57 -10.37 11.26
C SER A 866 -0.38 -9.53 10.78
N LEU A 867 -0.61 -8.23 10.53
CA LEU A 867 0.41 -7.26 10.12
C LEU A 867 1.07 -6.57 11.32
N THR A 868 0.74 -6.96 12.55
CA THR A 868 1.36 -6.42 13.77
C THR A 868 2.61 -7.23 14.15
N ASP A 869 3.74 -6.55 14.31
CA ASP A 869 4.98 -7.15 14.78
C ASP A 869 5.00 -7.17 16.31
N GLU A 870 5.20 -8.35 16.88
CA GLU A 870 5.24 -8.51 18.33
C GLU A 870 6.38 -7.69 18.97
N ARG A 871 7.47 -7.38 18.25
CA ARG A 871 8.49 -6.47 18.79
C ARG A 871 7.93 -5.07 19.02
N VAL A 872 7.03 -4.59 18.15
CA VAL A 872 6.36 -3.30 18.34
C VAL A 872 5.37 -3.37 19.49
N ARG A 873 4.51 -4.39 19.52
CA ARG A 873 3.51 -4.58 20.59
C ARG A 873 4.14 -4.60 21.98
N TRP A 874 5.30 -5.22 22.11
CA TRP A 874 6.02 -5.35 23.38
C TRP A 874 7.17 -4.35 23.52
N GLU A 875 7.28 -3.34 22.65
CA GLU A 875 8.31 -2.28 22.71
C GLU A 875 9.76 -2.84 22.79
N LYS A 876 10.00 -4.00 22.17
CA LYS A 876 11.31 -4.66 22.11
C LYS A 876 12.18 -4.00 21.07
N ALA A 877 13.50 -4.15 21.22
CA ALA A 877 14.45 -3.64 20.23
C ALA A 877 14.06 -4.04 18.79
N PRO A 878 14.12 -3.10 17.82
CA PRO A 878 14.66 -1.73 17.95
C PRO A 878 13.67 -0.66 18.45
N PHE A 879 12.48 -1.03 18.92
CA PHE A 879 11.40 -0.13 19.34
C PHE A 879 11.44 0.27 20.82
N ASP A 880 12.49 -0.12 21.55
CA ASP A 880 12.75 0.31 22.92
C ASP A 880 13.07 1.82 22.98
N HIS A 881 12.82 2.46 24.12
CA HIS A 881 12.88 3.93 24.19
C HIS A 881 13.19 4.51 25.59
N PRO A 882 13.70 5.76 25.66
CA PRO A 882 13.77 6.55 26.89
C PRO A 882 12.38 6.81 27.51
N ALA A 883 12.35 7.11 28.81
CA ALA A 883 11.12 7.57 29.47
C ALA A 883 10.62 8.89 28.87
N LEU A 884 9.32 9.11 28.87
CA LEU A 884 8.72 10.32 28.32
C LEU A 884 7.48 10.75 29.09
N CYS A 885 7.46 11.98 29.59
CA CYS A 885 6.26 12.59 30.17
C CYS A 885 5.67 13.59 29.17
N ILE A 886 4.48 13.29 28.66
CA ILE A 886 3.79 14.06 27.63
C ILE A 886 2.56 14.76 28.20
N PRO A 887 2.21 15.95 27.71
CA PRO A 887 0.89 16.53 27.97
C PRO A 887 -0.21 15.57 27.48
N ASN A 888 -1.32 15.47 28.21
CA ASN A 888 -2.48 14.63 27.90
C ASN A 888 -3.79 15.39 28.23
N GLY A 889 -4.04 16.45 27.47
CA GLY A 889 -5.02 17.49 27.78
C GLY A 889 -4.68 18.34 29.01
N GLN A 890 -5.66 19.14 29.44
CA GLN A 890 -5.54 20.08 30.54
C GLN A 890 -6.53 19.76 31.67
N GLN A 891 -6.25 20.24 32.87
CA GLN A 891 -7.09 20.09 34.06
C GLN A 891 -8.43 20.80 33.85
N GLY A 892 -9.52 20.04 33.97
CA GLY A 892 -10.87 20.48 33.61
C GLY A 892 -11.38 19.79 32.35
N ASP A 893 -12.30 20.46 31.66
CA ASP A 893 -13.04 19.98 30.50
C ASP A 893 -13.26 21.10 29.45
N THR A 894 -14.25 20.94 28.58
CA THR A 894 -14.60 21.88 27.50
C THR A 894 -15.31 23.15 27.99
N VAL A 895 -15.78 23.17 29.23
CA VAL A 895 -16.54 24.28 29.82
C VAL A 895 -15.64 25.12 30.70
N LYS A 896 -14.75 24.47 31.47
CA LYS A 896 -13.84 25.15 32.39
C LYS A 896 -12.52 24.41 32.52
N VAL A 897 -11.45 25.18 32.45
CA VAL A 897 -10.07 24.73 32.72
C VAL A 897 -9.47 25.47 33.91
N THR A 898 -8.48 24.83 34.55
CA THR A 898 -7.69 25.45 35.62
C THR A 898 -6.43 26.07 35.03
N GLU A 899 -6.18 27.35 35.28
CA GLU A 899 -4.93 27.99 34.86
C GLU A 899 -3.72 27.42 35.62
N THR A 900 -2.59 27.30 34.92
CA THR A 900 -1.30 26.86 35.48
C THR A 900 -0.89 27.74 36.66
N LYS A 901 -1.10 29.05 36.55
CA LYS A 901 -1.00 30.03 37.63
C LYS A 901 -2.11 31.05 37.44
N LYS A 902 -2.76 31.49 38.51
CA LYS A 902 -3.82 32.50 38.42
C LYS A 902 -3.35 33.74 37.65
N GLY A 903 -4.03 34.08 36.57
CA GLY A 903 -3.70 35.19 35.67
C GLY A 903 -2.65 34.84 34.61
N SER A 904 -2.30 33.57 34.41
CA SER A 904 -1.37 33.16 33.36
C SER A 904 -2.03 33.12 31.99
N GLY A 905 -3.35 32.97 31.94
CA GLY A 905 -4.10 32.81 30.68
C GLY A 905 -3.84 31.47 29.98
N GLU A 906 -3.25 30.50 30.68
CA GLU A 906 -2.85 29.19 30.14
C GLU A 906 -3.29 28.07 31.06
N ALA A 907 -3.98 27.08 30.51
CA ALA A 907 -4.49 25.94 31.26
C ALA A 907 -3.37 25.00 31.70
N ALA A 908 -3.53 24.41 32.88
CA ALA A 908 -2.58 23.47 33.48
C ALA A 908 -2.65 22.12 32.78
N ASP A 909 -1.52 21.64 32.25
CA ASP A 909 -1.44 20.30 31.65
C ASP A 909 -1.70 19.19 32.68
N VAL A 910 -2.39 18.14 32.23
CA VAL A 910 -2.33 16.82 32.85
C VAL A 910 -1.24 16.04 32.12
N MET A 911 -0.32 15.43 32.85
CA MET A 911 0.81 14.71 32.26
C MET A 911 0.55 13.20 32.23
N LEU A 912 0.90 12.54 31.13
CA LEU A 912 1.00 11.09 30.98
C LEU A 912 2.49 10.73 30.91
N CYS A 913 2.98 9.86 31.80
CA CYS A 913 4.39 9.49 31.84
C CYS A 913 4.58 8.01 31.48
N LEU A 914 5.40 7.77 30.46
CA LEU A 914 5.84 6.48 29.98
C LEU A 914 7.18 6.13 30.65
N PRO A 915 7.39 4.89 31.11
CA PRO A 915 8.67 4.46 31.66
C PRO A 915 9.74 4.38 30.56
N ALA A 916 11.01 4.30 30.97
CA ALA A 916 12.07 3.89 30.06
C ALA A 916 11.95 2.38 29.81
N VAL A 917 12.11 1.98 28.56
CA VAL A 917 12.04 0.58 28.11
C VAL A 917 13.39 0.22 27.50
N GLY A 918 14.02 -0.85 28.01
CA GLY A 918 15.25 -1.40 27.44
C GLY A 918 14.98 -2.40 26.31
N ALA A 919 16.03 -2.91 25.66
CA ALA A 919 15.93 -3.79 24.49
C ALA A 919 15.05 -5.05 24.66
N GLY A 920 14.86 -5.52 25.90
CA GLY A 920 14.00 -6.66 26.23
C GLY A 920 12.50 -6.38 26.11
N GLY A 921 12.11 -5.10 25.99
CA GLY A 921 10.73 -4.66 25.87
C GLY A 921 10.00 -4.48 27.20
N ASN A 922 8.72 -4.17 27.08
CA ASN A 922 7.78 -3.99 28.17
C ASN A 922 7.04 -5.30 28.46
N ASN A 923 6.58 -5.47 29.70
CA ASN A 923 5.76 -6.61 30.13
C ASN A 923 4.25 -6.38 29.90
N THR A 924 3.87 -5.16 29.51
CA THR A 924 2.49 -4.81 29.14
C THR A 924 2.47 -4.55 27.64
N PRO A 925 1.57 -5.19 26.87
CA PRO A 925 1.47 -4.94 25.45
C PRO A 925 0.82 -3.57 25.19
N LEU A 926 1.19 -2.95 24.09
CA LEU A 926 0.45 -1.83 23.54
C LEU A 926 -0.98 -2.27 23.17
N LEU A 927 -1.93 -1.37 23.39
CA LEU A 927 -3.36 -1.61 23.15
C LEU A 927 -3.83 -0.79 21.93
N PRO A 928 -4.87 -1.25 21.20
CA PRO A 928 -5.52 -0.44 20.19
C PRO A 928 -6.08 0.88 20.74
N PHE A 929 -6.38 1.82 19.85
CA PHE A 929 -6.98 3.10 20.21
C PHE A 929 -8.28 2.91 21.03
N LEU A 930 -8.44 3.70 22.09
CA LEU A 930 -9.54 3.58 23.07
C LEU A 930 -9.65 2.19 23.75
N ASN A 931 -8.65 1.31 23.60
CA ASN A 931 -8.70 -0.10 24.02
C ASN A 931 -9.94 -0.83 23.46
N LEU A 932 -10.34 -0.47 22.24
CA LEU A 932 -11.48 -1.09 21.56
C LEU A 932 -11.09 -2.42 20.93
N SER A 933 -12.07 -3.30 20.80
CA SER A 933 -11.91 -4.44 19.91
C SER A 933 -11.78 -3.90 18.48
N PRO A 934 -10.85 -4.44 17.66
CA PRO A 934 -10.78 -4.11 16.24
C PRO A 934 -12.08 -4.35 15.47
N PHE A 935 -12.99 -5.15 16.04
CA PHE A 935 -14.29 -5.54 15.51
C PHE A 935 -15.46 -4.66 15.99
N ASP A 936 -15.26 -3.71 16.91
CA ASP A 936 -16.36 -2.87 17.41
C ASP A 936 -16.90 -1.94 16.30
N HIS A 937 -18.22 -1.75 16.29
CA HIS A 937 -18.99 -1.01 15.28
C HIS A 937 -19.39 0.38 15.76
#